data_AF-A0A3B0XBG3-F1
#
_entry.id   AF-A0A3B0XBG3-F1
#
_cell.length_a   1.000
_cell.length_b   1.000
_cell.length_c   1.000
_cell.angle_alpha   90.00
_cell.angle_beta   90.00
_cell.angle_gamma   90.00
#
_symmetry.space_group_name_H-M   'P 1'
#
loop_
_entity.id
_entity.type
_entity.pdbx_description
1 polymer ?
#
loop_
_entity_poly.entity_id
_entity_poly.type
_entity_poly.pdbx_seq_one_letter_code
_entity_poly.pdbx_strand_id
1 'polypeptide(L)'
;MEFFEDWVEQHPEFKDIYQDSLVCDIDEFRKDYAVSQKKWALKHEEKKFARLAYIRKNLTGIQDGSVYPQVLHNLSADYFDHYANISGETGLERLADFLDHDKELIQAVKMGMRKVFGRADLPQTSEIFSLAAEQREHYIRLPFLTCMEELYQENPSMFDSLSDDLAAKALAFWYTYGAGTEPAWVKPLNFSRPVLAANILIEYVSAMLLVKEQHIHGTYQLQHDPGYHEIAKLAAIPLLKNYPVRASKQLVSTLENLLKAAIEYCDKTILLELIAEKLALKSLKVGQVAQHVYWLAAGLVVAPIQYEPMVRKYVGNNGTRINYLSTFLYGGFHFGQSNFPLPPNIIGYIVELLAPRSTPYWSERNGSYVTRSMHDGDYVRSLLNRLSENTDIESAQVIEYLLALPQLSTWYELLRNIRKTQRISRRESLFQYPNASAVALTLNNLKPANVADLAALVMDNLKKLSGEMRTNNTDSYKRFWNEDSYERAIQPKVENSCRDYLVERFREFFSKLDVDVQPETHEVNNKRADMRLSFNTNGSAYHLPIEIKLDHSSDLWRAIHEQLIPLYTVGPETQGRGIFLVIWFHEKNMPAPASGKKPKTIAELKTRLIETLTPQEQKLIDVFVLDVSKPDNS
;
A
#
# COMPACT_ATOMS: atom_id res chain seq x y z
N MET A 1 56.56 43.37 -15.27
CA MET A 1 57.41 42.56 -16.18
C MET A 1 58.85 43.00 -15.99
N GLU A 2 59.14 44.29 -16.16
CA GLU A 2 60.46 44.92 -15.88
C GLU A 2 61.11 44.52 -14.54
N PHE A 3 60.39 44.53 -13.42
CA PHE A 3 60.94 44.09 -12.12
C PHE A 3 61.45 42.63 -12.08
N PHE A 4 60.78 41.73 -12.81
CA PHE A 4 61.17 40.31 -12.86
C PHE A 4 62.29 40.09 -13.89
N GLU A 5 62.32 40.87 -14.97
CA GLU A 5 63.39 40.86 -15.97
C GLU A 5 64.71 41.30 -15.33
N ASP A 6 64.72 42.41 -14.60
CA ASP A 6 65.88 42.92 -13.87
C ASP A 6 66.37 41.95 -12.79
N TRP A 7 65.46 41.22 -12.14
CA TRP A 7 65.79 40.22 -11.13
C TRP A 7 66.44 38.96 -11.75
N VAL A 8 65.95 38.51 -12.90
CA VAL A 8 66.51 37.36 -13.64
C VAL A 8 67.88 37.70 -14.24
N GLU A 9 68.12 38.96 -14.63
CA GLU A 9 69.48 39.41 -15.01
C GLU A 9 70.48 39.32 -13.86
N GLN A 10 70.04 39.53 -12.62
CA GLN A 10 70.88 39.41 -11.42
C GLN A 10 71.00 37.96 -10.90
N HIS A 11 70.13 37.05 -11.35
CA HIS A 11 70.08 35.63 -10.96
C HIS A 11 69.97 34.69 -12.17
N PRO A 12 71.08 34.50 -12.94
CA PRO A 12 71.08 33.78 -14.22
C PRO A 12 70.64 32.32 -14.13
N GLU A 13 70.74 31.69 -12.95
CA GLU A 13 70.31 30.32 -12.69
C GLU A 13 68.80 30.10 -12.89
N PHE A 14 67.99 31.17 -12.88
CA PHE A 14 66.56 31.11 -13.14
C PHE A 14 66.17 31.53 -14.56
N LYS A 15 67.15 31.83 -15.43
CA LYS A 15 66.88 32.35 -16.78
C LYS A 15 66.08 31.38 -17.64
N ASP A 16 66.41 30.10 -17.62
CA ASP A 16 65.71 29.07 -18.42
C ASP A 16 64.27 28.89 -17.93
N ILE A 17 64.07 28.82 -16.60
CA ILE A 17 62.73 28.73 -15.99
C ILE A 17 61.89 29.96 -16.29
N TYR A 18 62.50 31.15 -16.26
CA TYR A 18 61.85 32.39 -16.63
C TYR A 18 61.43 32.42 -18.10
N GLN A 19 62.32 32.00 -19.02
CA GLN A 19 62.00 31.90 -20.44
C GLN A 19 60.89 30.89 -20.73
N ASP A 20 60.92 29.71 -20.10
CA ASP A 20 59.87 28.70 -20.22
C ASP A 20 58.53 29.20 -19.65
N SER A 21 58.56 30.02 -18.59
CA SER A 21 57.36 30.62 -17.99
C SER A 21 56.76 31.76 -18.81
N LEU A 22 57.51 32.32 -19.77
CA LEU A 22 57.03 33.32 -20.72
C LEU A 22 56.32 32.69 -21.93
N VAL A 23 56.48 31.38 -22.13
CA VAL A 23 55.87 30.63 -23.22
C VAL A 23 54.68 29.83 -22.69
N CYS A 24 53.49 30.11 -23.20
CA CYS A 24 52.31 29.27 -22.98
C CYS A 24 52.04 28.48 -24.26
N ASP A 25 52.50 27.24 -24.31
CA ASP A 25 52.21 26.34 -25.42
C ASP A 25 50.72 25.98 -25.40
N ILE A 26 49.99 26.54 -26.35
CA ILE A 26 48.58 26.20 -26.57
C ILE A 26 48.56 24.92 -27.39
N ASP A 27 48.10 23.83 -26.77
CA ASP A 27 47.89 22.55 -27.43
C ASP A 27 47.13 22.69 -28.76
N GLU A 28 47.51 21.92 -29.77
CA GLU A 28 46.93 22.04 -31.12
C GLU A 28 45.41 21.83 -31.13
N PHE A 29 44.90 20.94 -30.27
CA PHE A 29 43.45 20.72 -30.14
C PHE A 29 42.69 21.98 -29.68
N ARG A 30 43.32 22.87 -28.88
CA ARG A 30 42.69 24.12 -28.43
C ARG A 30 42.62 25.13 -29.58
N LYS A 31 43.63 25.16 -30.46
CA LYS A 31 43.61 25.98 -31.69
C LYS A 31 42.55 25.47 -32.66
N ASP A 32 42.52 24.17 -32.91
CA ASP A 32 41.51 23.53 -33.75
C ASP A 32 40.10 23.75 -33.22
N TYR A 33 39.92 23.64 -31.90
CA TYR A 33 38.65 23.93 -31.25
C TYR A 33 38.24 25.41 -31.43
N ALA A 34 39.16 26.36 -31.26
CA ALA A 34 38.88 27.78 -31.48
C ALA A 34 38.52 28.10 -32.94
N VAL A 35 39.21 27.48 -33.91
CA VAL A 35 38.88 27.61 -35.35
C VAL A 35 37.52 26.99 -35.66
N SER A 36 37.22 25.83 -35.09
CA SER A 36 35.93 25.16 -35.21
C SER A 36 34.79 26.03 -34.64
N GLN A 37 34.99 26.60 -33.45
CA GLN A 37 34.04 27.52 -32.80
C GLN A 37 33.80 28.76 -33.66
N LYS A 38 34.84 29.36 -34.25
CA LYS A 38 34.70 30.52 -35.15
C LYS A 38 33.92 30.17 -36.42
N LYS A 39 34.21 29.02 -37.04
CA LYS A 39 33.47 28.54 -38.23
C LYS A 39 32.01 28.23 -37.91
N TRP A 40 31.77 27.63 -36.75
CA TRP A 40 30.43 27.33 -36.25
C TRP A 40 29.64 28.62 -36.03
N ALA A 41 30.22 29.63 -35.36
CA ALA A 41 29.59 30.92 -35.12
C ALA A 41 29.22 31.65 -36.42
N LEU A 42 30.13 31.71 -37.40
CA LEU A 42 29.85 32.30 -38.71
C LEU A 42 28.69 31.61 -39.42
N LYS A 43 28.69 30.27 -39.45
CA LYS A 43 27.61 29.49 -40.08
C LYS A 43 26.26 29.70 -39.38
N HIS A 44 26.26 29.89 -38.06
CA HIS A 44 25.02 30.20 -37.32
C HIS A 44 24.52 31.60 -37.60
N GLU A 45 25.39 32.60 -37.66
CA GLU A 45 25.02 33.96 -38.06
C GLU A 45 24.45 34.00 -39.48
N GLU A 46 25.07 33.31 -40.45
CA GLU A 46 24.53 33.19 -41.81
C GLU A 46 23.15 32.54 -41.85
N LYS A 47 22.95 31.46 -41.09
CA LYS A 47 21.64 30.79 -40.97
C LYS A 47 20.60 31.68 -40.30
N LYS A 48 20.98 32.38 -39.24
CA LYS A 48 20.12 33.35 -38.53
C LYS A 48 19.69 34.47 -39.47
N PHE A 49 20.62 35.06 -40.22
CA PHE A 49 20.32 36.10 -41.19
C PHE A 49 19.38 35.60 -42.29
N ALA A 50 19.67 34.44 -42.90
CA ALA A 50 18.83 33.85 -43.94
C ALA A 50 17.41 33.52 -43.42
N ARG A 51 17.30 33.01 -42.19
CA ARG A 51 16.03 32.76 -41.51
C ARG A 51 15.22 34.05 -41.34
N LEU A 52 15.80 35.09 -40.75
CA LEU A 52 15.10 36.36 -40.51
C LEU A 52 14.67 37.02 -41.82
N ALA A 53 15.51 36.97 -42.86
CA ALA A 53 15.15 37.46 -44.19
C ALA A 53 13.96 36.69 -44.79
N TYR A 54 13.92 35.36 -44.63
CA TYR A 54 12.80 34.54 -45.08
C TYR A 54 11.50 34.85 -44.31
N ILE A 55 11.57 35.05 -42.99
CA ILE A 55 10.43 35.42 -42.16
C ILE A 55 9.88 36.79 -42.60
N ARG A 56 10.76 37.79 -42.75
CA ARG A 56 10.39 39.14 -43.24
C ARG A 56 9.74 39.10 -44.62
N LYS A 57 10.22 38.25 -45.53
CA LYS A 57 9.62 38.06 -46.86
C LYS A 57 8.18 37.55 -46.78
N ASN A 58 7.84 36.79 -45.75
CA ASN A 58 6.51 36.20 -45.54
C ASN A 58 5.68 36.94 -44.48
N LEU A 59 6.10 38.14 -44.04
CA LEU A 59 5.57 38.82 -42.86
C LEU A 59 4.05 39.00 -42.89
N THR A 60 3.50 39.48 -44.01
CA THR A 60 2.04 39.68 -44.16
C THR A 60 1.28 38.35 -44.06
N GLY A 61 1.76 37.30 -44.74
CA GLY A 61 1.14 35.98 -44.67
C GLY A 61 1.25 35.34 -43.28
N ILE A 62 2.34 35.61 -42.55
CA ILE A 62 2.51 35.20 -41.15
C ILE A 62 1.50 35.95 -40.29
N GLN A 63 1.43 37.28 -40.36
CA GLN A 63 0.51 38.11 -39.58
C GLN A 63 -0.97 37.80 -39.84
N ASP A 64 -1.30 37.38 -41.07
CA ASP A 64 -2.63 36.95 -41.44
C ASP A 64 -2.93 35.49 -41.15
N GLY A 65 -1.94 34.72 -40.73
CA GLY A 65 -2.08 33.29 -40.48
C GLY A 65 -2.41 32.50 -41.76
N SER A 66 -2.19 33.07 -42.93
CA SER A 66 -2.53 32.52 -44.26
C SER A 66 -1.34 31.88 -44.98
N VAL A 67 -0.13 32.08 -44.46
CA VAL A 67 1.09 31.45 -44.99
C VAL A 67 0.99 29.92 -44.97
N TYR A 68 1.78 29.25 -45.81
CA TYR A 68 1.87 27.79 -45.84
C TYR A 68 2.19 27.22 -44.45
N PRO A 69 1.51 26.15 -43.97
CA PRO A 69 1.63 25.64 -42.60
C PRO A 69 3.06 25.37 -42.12
N GLN A 70 3.97 24.95 -43.02
CA GLN A 70 5.37 24.69 -42.65
C GLN A 70 6.10 25.94 -42.14
N VAL A 71 5.72 27.14 -42.61
CA VAL A 71 6.33 28.38 -42.12
C VAL A 71 5.94 28.63 -40.66
N LEU A 72 4.65 28.45 -40.33
CA LEU A 72 4.17 28.54 -38.95
C LEU A 72 4.75 27.41 -38.09
N HIS A 73 4.87 26.19 -38.65
CA HIS A 73 5.46 25.06 -37.95
C HIS A 73 6.85 25.36 -37.43
N ASN A 74 7.73 25.88 -38.30
CA ASN A 74 9.08 26.24 -37.92
C ASN A 74 9.10 27.31 -36.82
N LEU A 75 8.19 28.29 -36.88
CA LEU A 75 8.05 29.33 -35.85
C LEU A 75 7.54 28.76 -34.51
N SER A 76 6.68 27.75 -34.54
CA SER A 76 6.17 27.08 -33.33
C SER A 76 7.11 26.03 -32.77
N ALA A 77 8.03 25.49 -33.56
CA ALA A 77 9.00 24.49 -33.08
C ALA A 77 9.91 25.07 -31.98
N ASP A 78 10.32 26.33 -32.10
CA ASP A 78 11.09 27.02 -31.04
C ASP A 78 10.29 27.21 -29.75
N TYR A 79 8.97 27.43 -29.86
CA TYR A 79 8.10 27.54 -28.69
C TYR A 79 8.18 26.29 -27.81
N PHE A 80 8.34 25.11 -28.40
CA PHE A 80 8.42 23.81 -27.71
C PHE A 80 9.86 23.26 -27.53
N ASP A 81 10.88 24.12 -27.61
CA ASP A 81 12.28 23.79 -27.29
C ASP A 81 12.93 22.73 -28.21
N HIS A 82 12.61 22.75 -29.51
CA HIS A 82 13.18 21.79 -30.48
C HIS A 82 14.57 22.15 -31.03
N TYR A 83 15.13 23.31 -30.66
CA TYR A 83 16.41 23.80 -31.20
C TYR A 83 17.46 24.01 -30.11
N ALA A 84 18.57 23.27 -30.20
CA ALA A 84 19.65 23.23 -29.20
C ALA A 84 20.38 24.57 -28.92
N ASN A 85 20.12 25.63 -29.68
CA ASN A 85 20.81 26.92 -29.58
C ASN A 85 19.85 28.10 -29.34
N ILE A 86 18.61 27.83 -28.93
CA ILE A 86 17.62 28.85 -28.58
C ILE A 86 17.43 28.82 -27.07
N SER A 87 17.44 29.99 -26.44
CA SER A 87 17.36 30.13 -24.99
C SER A 87 16.04 30.75 -24.56
N GLY A 88 15.47 30.25 -23.46
CA GLY A 88 14.28 30.83 -22.85
C GLY A 88 13.59 29.84 -21.92
N GLU A 89 13.12 30.31 -20.77
CA GLU A 89 12.35 29.49 -19.83
C GLU A 89 10.94 29.25 -20.37
N THR A 90 10.34 30.28 -20.97
CA THR A 90 9.00 30.21 -21.57
C THR A 90 9.03 30.03 -23.09
N GLY A 91 7.94 29.50 -23.67
CA GLY A 91 7.81 29.38 -25.12
C GLY A 91 7.86 30.74 -25.84
N LEU A 92 7.39 31.80 -25.19
CA LEU A 92 7.47 33.16 -25.69
C LEU A 92 8.90 33.72 -25.68
N GLU A 93 9.69 33.42 -24.65
CA GLU A 93 11.10 33.81 -24.60
C GLU A 93 11.92 33.10 -25.68
N ARG A 94 11.70 31.79 -25.86
CA ARG A 94 12.34 31.02 -26.94
C ARG A 94 11.96 31.55 -28.31
N LEU A 95 10.67 31.87 -28.53
CA LEU A 95 10.23 32.51 -29.77
C LEU A 95 10.90 33.88 -29.97
N ALA A 96 11.05 34.68 -28.90
CA ALA A 96 11.71 35.98 -28.99
C ALA A 96 13.19 35.85 -29.35
N ASP A 97 13.93 34.93 -28.73
CA ASP A 97 15.33 34.65 -29.05
C ASP A 97 15.49 34.14 -30.51
N PHE A 98 14.60 33.24 -30.95
CA PHE A 98 14.57 32.78 -32.35
C PHE A 98 14.33 33.92 -33.35
N LEU A 99 13.55 34.93 -32.97
CA LEU A 99 13.28 36.12 -33.77
C LEU A 99 14.25 37.27 -33.51
N ASP A 100 15.38 37.01 -32.84
CA ASP A 100 16.40 38.01 -32.51
C ASP A 100 15.85 39.23 -31.76
N HIS A 101 14.86 38.98 -30.91
CA HIS A 101 14.10 39.97 -30.15
C HIS A 101 13.47 41.09 -31.01
N ASP A 102 13.26 40.83 -32.31
CA ASP A 102 12.61 41.76 -33.23
C ASP A 102 11.11 41.87 -32.89
N LYS A 103 10.73 43.02 -32.31
CA LYS A 103 9.37 43.27 -31.81
C LYS A 103 8.31 43.20 -32.91
N GLU A 104 8.64 43.62 -34.13
CA GLU A 104 7.69 43.60 -35.25
C GLU A 104 7.41 42.16 -35.67
N LEU A 105 8.48 41.35 -35.81
CA LEU A 105 8.34 39.94 -36.15
C LEU A 105 7.61 39.16 -35.06
N ILE A 106 7.96 39.37 -33.79
CA ILE A 106 7.29 38.71 -32.67
C ILE A 106 5.79 39.01 -32.68
N GLN A 107 5.42 40.28 -32.86
CA GLN A 107 4.01 40.68 -32.88
C GLN A 107 3.27 40.09 -34.08
N ALA A 108 3.87 40.10 -35.27
CA ALA A 108 3.29 39.49 -36.46
C ALA A 108 3.05 37.99 -36.27
N VAL A 109 4.02 37.26 -35.71
CA VAL A 109 3.90 35.83 -35.42
C VAL A 109 2.80 35.57 -34.41
N LYS A 110 2.71 36.33 -33.31
CA LYS A 110 1.62 36.21 -32.33
C LYS A 110 0.25 36.43 -32.95
N MET A 111 0.09 37.46 -33.78
CA MET A 111 -1.16 37.73 -34.49
C MET A 111 -1.54 36.58 -35.45
N GLY A 112 -0.55 36.04 -36.16
CA GLY A 112 -0.70 34.91 -37.06
C GLY A 112 -1.14 33.62 -36.37
N MET A 113 -0.45 33.27 -35.28
CA MET A 113 -0.73 32.05 -34.51
C MET A 113 -2.17 32.07 -33.97
N ARG A 114 -2.66 33.22 -33.49
CA ARG A 114 -4.06 33.36 -33.02
C ARG A 114 -5.12 33.15 -34.10
N LYS A 115 -4.76 33.28 -35.38
CA LYS A 115 -5.67 33.05 -36.52
C LYS A 115 -5.71 31.59 -36.97
N VAL A 116 -4.90 30.69 -36.40
CA VAL A 116 -4.79 29.29 -36.83
C VAL A 116 -6.13 28.54 -36.72
N PHE A 117 -6.96 28.81 -35.71
CA PHE A 117 -8.28 28.16 -35.58
C PHE A 117 -9.24 28.52 -36.72
N GLY A 118 -9.05 29.65 -37.39
CA GLY A 118 -9.89 30.09 -38.50
C GLY A 118 -9.47 29.55 -39.87
N ARG A 119 -8.43 28.71 -39.94
CA ARG A 119 -7.92 28.19 -41.20
C ARG A 119 -8.86 27.12 -41.79
N ALA A 120 -9.08 27.20 -43.10
CA ALA A 120 -9.92 26.26 -43.84
C ALA A 120 -9.24 24.91 -44.12
N ASP A 121 -7.90 24.83 -43.99
CA ASP A 121 -7.09 23.65 -44.28
C ASP A 121 -6.70 22.86 -43.00
N LEU A 122 -7.47 23.00 -41.91
CA LEU A 122 -7.29 22.18 -40.72
C LEU A 122 -7.69 20.72 -41.00
N PRO A 123 -6.82 19.73 -40.73
CA PRO A 123 -7.10 18.33 -41.04
C PRO A 123 -8.15 17.76 -40.10
N GLN A 124 -8.91 16.76 -40.58
CA GLN A 124 -9.84 16.02 -39.72
C GLN A 124 -9.07 15.14 -38.72
N THR A 125 -9.69 14.77 -37.59
CA THR A 125 -9.03 13.94 -36.56
C THR A 125 -8.56 12.59 -37.11
N SER A 126 -9.34 11.97 -38.00
CA SER A 126 -8.97 10.73 -38.69
C SER A 126 -7.73 10.88 -39.57
N GLU A 127 -7.53 12.03 -40.22
CA GLU A 127 -6.33 12.34 -41.00
C GLU A 127 -5.11 12.53 -40.09
N ILE A 128 -5.28 13.22 -38.95
CA ILE A 128 -4.23 13.37 -37.93
C ILE A 128 -3.75 12.00 -37.45
N PHE A 129 -4.66 11.08 -37.13
CA PHE A 129 -4.31 9.74 -36.68
C PHE A 129 -3.70 8.87 -37.77
N SER A 130 -4.18 9.00 -39.01
CA SER A 130 -3.61 8.28 -40.16
C SER A 130 -2.17 8.68 -40.43
N LEU A 131 -1.86 9.99 -40.36
CA LEU A 131 -0.47 10.47 -40.47
C LEU A 131 0.39 9.99 -39.31
N ALA A 132 -0.11 10.05 -38.07
CA ALA A 132 0.62 9.55 -36.91
C ALA A 132 0.95 8.05 -37.04
N ALA A 133 0.03 7.25 -37.60
CA ALA A 133 0.23 5.83 -37.86
C ALA A 133 1.33 5.57 -38.91
N GLU A 134 1.59 6.55 -39.80
CA GLU A 134 2.69 6.57 -40.75
C GLU A 134 3.99 7.19 -40.18
N GLN A 135 4.03 7.53 -38.88
CA GLN A 135 5.13 8.26 -38.25
C GLN A 135 5.36 9.64 -38.90
N ARG A 136 4.26 10.29 -39.28
CA ARG A 136 4.22 11.62 -39.90
C ARG A 136 3.27 12.53 -39.12
N GLU A 137 3.37 13.82 -39.39
CA GLU A 137 2.51 14.82 -38.78
C GLU A 137 2.06 15.88 -39.79
N HIS A 138 0.95 16.54 -39.49
CA HIS A 138 0.57 17.74 -40.21
C HIS A 138 1.40 18.92 -39.68
N TYR A 139 1.98 19.73 -40.57
CA TYR A 139 2.77 20.89 -40.16
C TYR A 139 1.99 21.87 -39.27
N ILE A 140 0.65 21.90 -39.40
CA ILE A 140 -0.21 22.76 -38.58
C ILE A 140 -0.32 22.34 -37.11
N ARG A 141 0.16 21.15 -36.72
CA ARG A 141 0.08 20.64 -35.34
C ARG A 141 0.69 21.60 -34.32
N LEU A 142 1.96 21.97 -34.49
CA LEU A 142 2.63 22.86 -33.53
C LEU A 142 2.01 24.26 -33.49
N PRO A 143 1.69 24.91 -34.63
CA PRO A 143 0.95 26.17 -34.65
C PRO A 143 -0.38 26.12 -33.92
N PHE A 144 -1.12 25.02 -34.07
CA PHE A 144 -2.39 24.82 -33.39
C PHE A 144 -2.20 24.70 -31.88
N LEU A 145 -1.23 23.89 -31.43
CA LEU A 145 -0.93 23.71 -30.01
C LEU A 145 -0.40 24.99 -29.36
N THR A 146 0.44 25.77 -30.04
CA THR A 146 0.87 27.09 -29.57
C THR A 146 -0.32 28.05 -29.44
N CYS A 147 -1.24 28.05 -30.42
CA CYS A 147 -2.45 28.87 -30.36
C CYS A 147 -3.34 28.50 -29.16
N MET A 148 -3.53 27.20 -28.91
CA MET A 148 -4.26 26.70 -27.72
C MET A 148 -3.61 27.18 -26.41
N GLU A 149 -2.29 27.04 -26.29
CA GLU A 149 -1.56 27.42 -25.07
C GLU A 149 -1.70 28.92 -24.78
N GLU A 150 -1.43 29.78 -25.77
CA GLU A 150 -1.50 31.24 -25.61
C GLU A 150 -2.93 31.71 -25.28
N LEU A 151 -3.93 31.21 -25.99
CA LEU A 151 -5.33 31.60 -25.74
C LEU A 151 -5.81 31.15 -24.36
N TYR A 152 -5.39 29.96 -23.91
CA TYR A 152 -5.75 29.46 -22.59
C TYR A 152 -5.08 30.25 -21.47
N GLN A 153 -3.80 30.60 -21.63
CA GLN A 153 -3.08 31.43 -20.66
C GLN A 153 -3.70 32.83 -20.53
N GLU A 154 -4.18 33.41 -21.63
CA GLU A 154 -4.87 34.71 -21.63
C GLU A 154 -6.28 34.65 -21.06
N ASN A 155 -7.02 33.59 -21.37
CA ASN A 155 -8.39 33.41 -20.92
C ASN A 155 -8.74 31.93 -20.74
N PRO A 156 -8.62 31.39 -19.51
CA PRO A 156 -9.01 30.01 -19.22
C PRO A 156 -10.48 29.68 -19.52
N SER A 157 -11.36 30.69 -19.60
CA SER A 157 -12.78 30.52 -19.94
C SER A 157 -13.01 30.38 -21.45
N MET A 158 -11.95 30.37 -22.28
CA MET A 158 -12.07 30.24 -23.74
C MET A 158 -12.84 28.98 -24.19
N PHE A 159 -12.88 27.95 -23.34
CA PHE A 159 -13.54 26.69 -23.65
C PHE A 159 -15.04 26.83 -23.89
N ASP A 160 -15.71 27.82 -23.29
CA ASP A 160 -17.14 28.08 -23.49
C ASP A 160 -17.47 28.44 -24.95
N SER A 161 -16.48 29.03 -25.64
CA SER A 161 -16.59 29.45 -27.04
C SER A 161 -15.89 28.52 -28.04
N LEU A 162 -15.12 27.54 -27.54
CA LEU A 162 -14.40 26.59 -28.38
C LEU A 162 -15.40 25.57 -28.98
N SER A 163 -15.41 25.38 -30.29
CA SER A 163 -16.26 24.35 -30.90
C SER A 163 -15.76 22.94 -30.55
N ASP A 164 -16.66 21.97 -30.52
CA ASP A 164 -16.28 20.56 -30.31
C ASP A 164 -15.32 20.05 -31.39
N ASP A 165 -15.43 20.56 -32.61
CA ASP A 165 -14.53 20.24 -33.72
C ASP A 165 -13.09 20.73 -33.46
N LEU A 166 -12.91 21.94 -32.95
CA LEU A 166 -11.60 22.47 -32.59
C LEU A 166 -11.04 21.80 -31.33
N ALA A 167 -11.89 21.53 -30.33
CA ALA A 167 -11.51 20.78 -29.13
C ALA A 167 -11.04 19.35 -29.49
N ALA A 168 -11.72 18.68 -30.41
CA ALA A 168 -11.34 17.38 -30.91
C ALA A 168 -9.97 17.41 -31.59
N LYS A 169 -9.72 18.40 -32.45
CA LYS A 169 -8.41 18.61 -33.10
C LYS A 169 -7.31 18.92 -32.08
N ALA A 170 -7.59 19.73 -31.06
CA ALA A 170 -6.65 20.04 -29.99
C ALA A 170 -6.16 18.77 -29.30
N LEU A 171 -7.11 17.91 -28.88
CA LEU A 171 -6.81 16.64 -28.23
C LEU A 171 -6.10 15.66 -29.19
N ALA A 172 -6.54 15.57 -30.44
CA ALA A 172 -5.89 14.71 -31.44
C ALA A 172 -4.43 15.12 -31.71
N PHE A 173 -4.17 16.41 -31.84
CA PHE A 173 -2.81 16.95 -31.99
C PHE A 173 -1.97 16.73 -30.73
N TRP A 174 -2.54 16.89 -29.54
CA TRP A 174 -1.84 16.62 -28.29
C TRP A 174 -1.45 15.15 -28.16
N TYR A 175 -2.40 14.22 -28.35
CA TYR A 175 -2.14 12.79 -28.22
C TYR A 175 -1.14 12.27 -29.26
N THR A 176 -1.11 12.85 -30.46
CA THR A 176 -0.12 12.49 -31.50
C THR A 176 1.21 13.21 -31.37
N TYR A 177 1.34 14.21 -30.49
CA TYR A 177 2.60 14.90 -30.25
C TYR A 177 3.56 14.04 -29.41
N GLY A 178 3.06 13.43 -28.32
CA GLY A 178 3.78 12.40 -27.57
C GLY A 178 5.08 12.84 -26.89
N ALA A 179 5.34 14.14 -26.81
CA ALA A 179 6.54 14.72 -26.22
C ALA A 179 6.21 15.93 -25.32
N GLY A 180 7.13 16.25 -24.41
CA GLY A 180 7.01 17.40 -23.51
C GLY A 180 6.08 17.18 -22.32
N THR A 181 5.99 18.21 -21.47
CA THR A 181 5.08 18.24 -20.32
C THR A 181 3.65 18.45 -20.80
N GLU A 182 2.69 17.82 -20.13
CA GLU A 182 1.27 18.01 -20.43
C GLU A 182 0.85 19.50 -20.32
N PRO A 183 0.28 20.09 -21.40
CA PRO A 183 -0.17 21.48 -21.39
C PRO A 183 -1.23 21.76 -20.34
N ALA A 184 -1.22 22.96 -19.78
CA ALA A 184 -2.11 23.35 -18.70
C ALA A 184 -3.60 23.33 -19.08
N TRP A 185 -3.92 23.40 -20.37
CA TRP A 185 -5.29 23.38 -20.90
C TRP A 185 -5.88 21.97 -21.07
N VAL A 186 -5.06 20.91 -21.10
CA VAL A 186 -5.53 19.55 -21.43
C VAL A 186 -6.50 19.01 -20.37
N LYS A 187 -6.12 19.05 -19.08
CA LYS A 187 -6.99 18.53 -18.01
C LYS A 187 -8.31 19.31 -17.86
N PRO A 188 -8.31 20.66 -17.88
CA PRO A 188 -9.54 21.44 -17.92
C PRO A 188 -10.44 21.12 -19.13
N LEU A 189 -9.85 20.90 -20.31
CA LEU A 189 -10.62 20.50 -21.49
C LEU A 189 -11.23 19.11 -21.32
N ASN A 190 -10.45 18.15 -20.80
CA ASN A 190 -10.92 16.81 -20.47
C ASN A 190 -12.08 16.84 -19.46
N PHE A 191 -11.98 17.69 -18.44
CA PHE A 191 -13.01 17.86 -17.42
C PHE A 191 -14.29 18.48 -17.97
N SER A 192 -14.18 19.48 -18.85
CA SER A 192 -15.35 20.14 -19.46
C SER A 192 -16.03 19.31 -20.54
N ARG A 193 -15.30 18.44 -21.25
CA ARG A 193 -15.82 17.62 -22.35
C ARG A 193 -15.36 16.15 -22.26
N PRO A 194 -15.71 15.40 -21.20
CA PRO A 194 -15.17 14.06 -20.95
C PRO A 194 -15.57 13.04 -22.02
N VAL A 195 -16.80 13.12 -22.55
CA VAL A 195 -17.28 12.21 -23.62
C VAL A 195 -16.50 12.44 -24.92
N LEU A 196 -16.30 13.70 -25.31
CA LEU A 196 -15.51 14.03 -26.49
C LEU A 196 -14.07 13.55 -26.32
N ALA A 197 -13.45 13.86 -25.19
CA ALA A 197 -12.07 13.46 -24.90
C ALA A 197 -11.89 11.94 -24.91
N ALA A 198 -12.83 11.20 -24.32
CA ALA A 198 -12.85 9.74 -24.38
C ALA A 198 -12.96 9.21 -25.82
N ASN A 199 -13.85 9.75 -26.64
CA ASN A 199 -14.00 9.32 -28.03
C ASN A 199 -12.72 9.56 -28.84
N ILE A 200 -12.11 10.74 -28.70
CA ILE A 200 -10.86 11.09 -29.39
C ILE A 200 -9.71 10.19 -28.94
N LEU A 201 -9.60 9.89 -27.63
CA LEU A 201 -8.61 8.95 -27.13
C LEU A 201 -8.87 7.53 -27.64
N ILE A 202 -10.13 7.09 -27.69
CA ILE A 202 -10.51 5.77 -28.22
C ILE A 202 -10.06 5.64 -29.68
N GLU A 203 -10.38 6.62 -30.53
CA GLU A 203 -10.01 6.64 -31.94
C GLU A 203 -8.48 6.61 -32.12
N TYR A 204 -7.77 7.50 -31.44
CA TYR A 204 -6.31 7.59 -31.50
C TYR A 204 -5.63 6.30 -31.07
N VAL A 205 -5.92 5.81 -29.86
CA VAL A 205 -5.27 4.61 -29.32
C VAL A 205 -5.62 3.39 -30.18
N SER A 206 -6.86 3.29 -30.68
CA SER A 206 -7.23 2.20 -31.59
C SER A 206 -6.43 2.24 -32.89
N ALA A 207 -6.24 3.43 -33.49
CA ALA A 207 -5.41 3.58 -34.69
C ALA A 207 -3.95 3.17 -34.43
N MET A 208 -3.38 3.57 -33.29
CA MET A 208 -2.00 3.22 -32.92
C MET A 208 -1.83 1.72 -32.62
N LEU A 209 -2.84 1.09 -31.99
CA LEU A 209 -2.85 -0.35 -31.75
C LEU A 209 -2.85 -1.17 -33.05
N LEU A 210 -3.54 -0.69 -34.10
CA LEU A 210 -3.59 -1.34 -35.41
C LEU A 210 -2.21 -1.41 -36.08
N VAL A 211 -1.42 -0.33 -35.99
CA VAL A 211 -0.04 -0.28 -36.51
C VAL A 211 1.01 -0.82 -35.54
N LYS A 212 0.59 -1.27 -34.35
CA LYS A 212 1.45 -1.84 -33.29
C LYS A 212 2.49 -0.83 -32.78
N GLU A 213 2.08 0.41 -32.65
CA GLU A 213 2.93 1.48 -32.13
C GLU A 213 3.48 1.12 -30.74
N GLN A 214 4.75 1.37 -30.49
CA GLN A 214 5.38 0.94 -29.23
C GLN A 214 5.01 1.86 -28.07
N HIS A 215 4.85 3.14 -28.35
CA HIS A 215 4.60 4.18 -27.36
C HIS A 215 3.30 4.91 -27.68
N ILE A 216 2.22 4.53 -27.00
CA ILE A 216 0.91 5.16 -27.18
C ILE A 216 0.66 6.12 -26.02
N HIS A 217 0.67 7.42 -26.35
CA HIS A 217 0.45 8.49 -25.37
C HIS A 217 -0.98 8.44 -24.79
N GLY A 218 -1.19 8.97 -23.58
CA GLY A 218 -2.51 9.06 -22.95
C GLY A 218 -2.98 7.80 -22.20
N THR A 219 -2.45 6.61 -22.51
CA THR A 219 -2.88 5.37 -21.84
C THR A 219 -2.40 5.25 -20.40
N TYR A 220 -1.23 5.81 -20.08
CA TYR A 220 -0.68 5.86 -18.72
C TYR A 220 -1.53 6.72 -17.79
N GLN A 221 -1.98 7.88 -18.28
CA GLN A 221 -2.79 8.83 -17.52
C GLN A 221 -4.11 8.22 -17.05
N LEU A 222 -4.72 7.30 -17.82
CA LEU A 222 -5.98 6.64 -17.45
C LEU A 222 -5.90 5.86 -16.13
N GLN A 223 -4.72 5.36 -15.76
CA GLN A 223 -4.52 4.65 -14.49
C GLN A 223 -4.01 5.59 -13.39
N HIS A 224 -3.11 6.52 -13.73
CA HIS A 224 -2.29 7.21 -12.73
C HIS A 224 -2.70 8.65 -12.44
N ASP A 225 -3.56 9.25 -13.28
CA ASP A 225 -3.93 10.66 -13.15
C ASP A 225 -5.42 10.81 -12.82
N PRO A 226 -5.78 11.31 -11.62
CA PRO A 226 -7.16 11.56 -11.26
C PRO A 226 -7.91 12.49 -12.22
N GLY A 227 -7.20 13.38 -12.94
CA GLY A 227 -7.79 14.25 -13.97
C GLY A 227 -8.31 13.50 -15.20
N TYR A 228 -7.98 12.22 -15.34
CA TYR A 228 -8.42 11.35 -16.43
C TYR A 228 -9.48 10.32 -16.00
N HIS A 229 -9.96 10.36 -14.76
CA HIS A 229 -10.90 9.38 -14.20
C HIS A 229 -12.17 9.20 -15.04
N GLU A 230 -12.85 10.30 -15.42
CA GLU A 230 -14.06 10.22 -16.25
C GLU A 230 -13.77 9.70 -17.67
N ILE A 231 -12.59 10.01 -18.21
CA ILE A 231 -12.14 9.46 -19.49
C ILE A 231 -11.89 7.96 -19.35
N ALA A 232 -11.24 7.52 -18.27
CA ALA A 232 -10.94 6.12 -18.01
C ALA A 232 -12.23 5.28 -17.91
N LYS A 233 -13.26 5.78 -17.21
CA LYS A 233 -14.59 5.15 -17.15
C LYS A 233 -15.18 4.86 -18.52
N LEU A 234 -15.06 5.83 -19.45
CA LEU A 234 -15.66 5.78 -20.78
C LEU A 234 -14.80 5.02 -21.79
N ALA A 235 -13.46 5.12 -21.69
CA ALA A 235 -12.53 4.66 -22.72
C ALA A 235 -11.89 3.29 -22.43
N ALA A 236 -11.70 2.89 -21.17
CA ALA A 236 -10.91 1.70 -20.86
C ALA A 236 -11.52 0.41 -21.44
N ILE A 237 -12.83 0.18 -21.28
CA ILE A 237 -13.50 -1.01 -21.83
C ILE A 237 -13.52 -1.02 -23.36
N PRO A 238 -13.93 0.06 -24.08
CA PRO A 238 -13.82 0.12 -25.54
C PRO A 238 -12.40 -0.18 -26.05
N LEU A 239 -11.38 0.39 -25.41
CA LEU A 239 -9.98 0.15 -25.78
C LEU A 239 -9.54 -1.29 -25.52
N LEU A 240 -9.94 -1.89 -24.40
CA LEU A 240 -9.68 -3.30 -24.10
C LEU A 240 -10.35 -4.24 -25.11
N LYS A 241 -11.54 -3.89 -25.63
CA LYS A 241 -12.20 -4.63 -26.71
C LYS A 241 -11.36 -4.60 -27.98
N ASN A 242 -10.87 -3.41 -28.36
CA ASN A 242 -10.02 -3.20 -29.54
C ASN A 242 -8.58 -3.69 -29.38
N TYR A 243 -8.14 -4.01 -28.16
CA TYR A 243 -6.78 -4.47 -27.90
C TYR A 243 -6.47 -5.78 -28.67
N PRO A 244 -5.36 -5.82 -29.43
CA PRO A 244 -5.09 -6.92 -30.34
C PRO A 244 -4.72 -8.20 -29.58
N VAL A 245 -5.34 -9.31 -29.99
CA VAL A 245 -5.03 -10.64 -29.42
C VAL A 245 -3.55 -10.99 -29.62
N ARG A 246 -2.94 -10.57 -30.73
CA ARG A 246 -1.50 -10.74 -31.00
C ARG A 246 -0.79 -9.39 -30.87
N ALA A 247 -0.38 -9.04 -29.66
CA ALA A 247 0.38 -7.83 -29.40
C ALA A 247 1.89 -8.12 -29.30
N SER A 248 2.70 -7.10 -29.55
CA SER A 248 4.14 -7.13 -29.26
C SER A 248 4.38 -7.04 -27.75
N LYS A 249 5.59 -7.36 -27.29
CA LYS A 249 5.94 -7.24 -25.86
C LYS A 249 5.86 -5.79 -25.37
N GLN A 250 6.10 -4.82 -26.26
CA GLN A 250 6.09 -3.39 -25.97
C GLN A 250 4.68 -2.89 -25.60
N LEU A 251 3.63 -3.47 -26.21
CA LEU A 251 2.24 -3.09 -25.95
C LEU A 251 1.67 -3.65 -24.64
N VAL A 252 2.42 -4.48 -23.91
CA VAL A 252 1.94 -5.12 -22.68
C VAL A 252 1.70 -4.09 -21.56
N SER A 253 2.49 -3.02 -21.50
CA SER A 253 2.27 -1.91 -20.57
C SER A 253 0.95 -1.18 -20.85
N THR A 254 0.59 -0.99 -22.13
CA THR A 254 -0.71 -0.43 -22.51
C THR A 254 -1.86 -1.33 -22.03
N LEU A 255 -1.75 -2.65 -22.18
CA LEU A 255 -2.75 -3.57 -21.64
C LEU A 255 -2.85 -3.47 -20.13
N GLU A 256 -1.71 -3.36 -19.45
CA GLU A 256 -1.65 -3.19 -17.99
C GLU A 256 -2.44 -1.95 -17.55
N ASN A 257 -2.12 -0.79 -18.12
CA ASN A 257 -2.76 0.48 -17.78
C ASN A 257 -4.26 0.43 -18.01
N LEU A 258 -4.70 -0.12 -19.16
CA LEU A 258 -6.11 -0.24 -19.50
C LEU A 258 -6.86 -1.19 -18.56
N LEU A 259 -6.27 -2.34 -18.21
CA LEU A 259 -6.89 -3.28 -17.27
C LEU A 259 -6.98 -2.67 -15.87
N LYS A 260 -5.93 -2.01 -15.38
CA LYS A 260 -5.93 -1.38 -14.06
C LYS A 260 -6.95 -0.24 -13.99
N ALA A 261 -7.00 0.61 -15.03
CA ALA A 261 -8.03 1.64 -15.15
C ALA A 261 -9.45 1.05 -15.15
N ALA A 262 -9.69 -0.06 -15.86
CA ALA A 262 -10.99 -0.73 -15.86
C ALA A 262 -11.34 -1.36 -14.50
N ILE A 263 -10.36 -1.98 -13.84
CA ILE A 263 -10.50 -2.55 -12.49
C ILE A 263 -10.85 -1.47 -11.48
N GLU A 264 -10.37 -0.24 -11.64
CA GLU A 264 -10.71 0.82 -10.71
C GLU A 264 -12.05 1.47 -11.07
N TYR A 265 -12.21 1.91 -12.32
CA TYR A 265 -13.25 2.89 -12.66
C TYR A 265 -14.46 2.33 -13.43
N CYS A 266 -14.34 1.19 -14.11
CA CYS A 266 -15.41 0.67 -14.97
C CYS A 266 -16.37 -0.30 -14.26
N ASP A 267 -17.49 -0.61 -14.92
CA ASP A 267 -18.44 -1.64 -14.48
C ASP A 267 -17.78 -3.03 -14.43
N LYS A 268 -17.84 -3.66 -13.25
CA LYS A 268 -17.16 -4.94 -12.99
C LYS A 268 -17.83 -6.11 -13.70
N THR A 269 -19.13 -6.06 -13.95
CA THR A 269 -19.87 -7.10 -14.70
C THR A 269 -19.41 -7.10 -16.15
N ILE A 270 -19.39 -5.92 -16.79
CA ILE A 270 -18.93 -5.79 -18.18
C ILE A 270 -17.45 -6.19 -18.31
N LEU A 271 -16.62 -5.81 -17.34
CA LEU A 271 -15.21 -6.20 -17.32
C LEU A 271 -15.05 -7.73 -17.17
N LEU A 272 -15.82 -8.38 -16.31
CA LEU A 272 -15.78 -9.83 -16.13
C LEU A 272 -16.21 -10.60 -17.38
N GLU A 273 -17.24 -10.12 -18.09
CA GLU A 273 -17.65 -10.68 -19.38
C GLU A 273 -16.51 -10.60 -20.41
N LEU A 274 -15.84 -9.44 -20.49
CA LEU A 274 -14.71 -9.24 -21.39
C LEU A 274 -13.50 -10.10 -21.00
N ILE A 275 -13.20 -10.23 -19.70
CA ILE A 275 -12.12 -11.11 -19.20
C ILE A 275 -12.41 -12.55 -19.63
N ALA A 276 -13.65 -13.03 -19.44
CA ALA A 276 -14.04 -14.38 -19.82
C ALA A 276 -13.93 -14.60 -21.34
N GLU A 277 -14.41 -13.65 -22.15
CA GLU A 277 -14.29 -13.67 -23.61
C GLU A 277 -12.82 -13.79 -24.06
N LYS A 278 -11.94 -12.93 -23.54
CA LYS A 278 -10.53 -12.91 -23.93
C LYS A 278 -9.79 -14.18 -23.49
N LEU A 279 -10.10 -14.71 -22.30
CA LEU A 279 -9.48 -15.95 -21.79
C LEU A 279 -9.95 -17.22 -22.51
N ALA A 280 -11.13 -17.19 -23.16
CA ALA A 280 -11.61 -18.28 -24.01
C ALA A 280 -10.79 -18.46 -25.30
N LEU A 281 -10.04 -17.44 -25.72
CA LEU A 281 -9.22 -17.47 -26.94
C LEU A 281 -7.98 -18.35 -26.77
N LYS A 282 -7.97 -19.50 -27.45
CA LYS A 282 -6.84 -20.46 -27.44
C LYS A 282 -5.50 -19.83 -27.86
N SER A 283 -5.54 -18.89 -28.82
CA SER A 283 -4.35 -18.18 -29.31
C SER A 283 -3.68 -17.33 -28.24
N LEU A 284 -4.45 -16.79 -27.29
CA LEU A 284 -3.93 -15.99 -26.18
C LEU A 284 -3.12 -16.88 -25.23
N LYS A 285 -3.68 -18.05 -24.87
CA LYS A 285 -3.07 -19.01 -23.94
C LYS A 285 -1.75 -19.58 -24.45
N VAL A 286 -1.65 -19.88 -25.74
CA VAL A 286 -0.46 -20.56 -26.31
C VAL A 286 0.58 -19.55 -26.83
N GLY A 287 0.13 -18.42 -27.40
CA GLY A 287 1.01 -17.48 -28.10
C GLY A 287 1.32 -16.17 -27.38
N GLN A 288 0.64 -15.84 -26.28
CA GLN A 288 0.67 -14.51 -25.65
C GLN A 288 0.64 -14.61 -24.12
N VAL A 289 1.71 -15.19 -23.56
CA VAL A 289 1.79 -15.53 -22.13
C VAL A 289 1.56 -14.32 -21.22
N ALA A 290 2.17 -13.17 -21.52
CA ALA A 290 2.02 -11.95 -20.71
C ALA A 290 0.56 -11.50 -20.65
N GLN A 291 -0.08 -11.35 -21.81
CA GLN A 291 -1.49 -10.95 -21.88
C GLN A 291 -2.39 -11.95 -21.14
N HIS A 292 -2.20 -13.24 -21.35
CA HIS A 292 -3.02 -14.26 -20.69
C HIS A 292 -2.90 -14.18 -19.16
N VAL A 293 -1.69 -13.94 -18.63
CA VAL A 293 -1.49 -13.74 -17.19
C VAL A 293 -2.16 -12.45 -16.72
N TYR A 294 -2.10 -11.36 -17.48
CA TYR A 294 -2.71 -10.08 -17.09
C TYR A 294 -4.24 -10.16 -17.06
N TRP A 295 -4.85 -10.83 -18.05
CA TRP A 295 -6.30 -11.11 -18.02
C TRP A 295 -6.71 -11.99 -16.84
N LEU A 296 -5.91 -13.02 -16.52
CA LEU A 296 -6.13 -13.84 -15.32
C LEU A 296 -5.96 -13.04 -14.02
N ALA A 297 -4.97 -12.16 -13.94
CA ALA A 297 -4.72 -11.31 -12.78
C ALA A 297 -5.83 -10.28 -12.59
N ALA A 298 -6.35 -9.69 -13.67
CA ALA A 298 -7.53 -8.83 -13.62
C ALA A 298 -8.76 -9.60 -13.11
N GLY A 299 -9.00 -10.81 -13.61
CA GLY A 299 -10.06 -11.69 -13.11
C GLY A 299 -9.88 -12.04 -11.62
N LEU A 300 -8.65 -12.29 -11.18
CA LEU A 300 -8.33 -12.57 -9.77
C LEU A 300 -8.66 -11.39 -8.85
N VAL A 301 -8.41 -10.16 -9.29
CA VAL A 301 -8.72 -8.96 -8.51
C VAL A 301 -10.23 -8.72 -8.44
N VAL A 302 -10.95 -8.90 -9.55
CA VAL A 302 -12.38 -8.55 -9.65
C VAL A 302 -13.29 -9.66 -9.09
N ALA A 303 -12.94 -10.93 -9.29
CA ALA A 303 -13.71 -12.09 -8.85
C ALA A 303 -12.77 -13.21 -8.34
N PRO A 304 -12.14 -13.04 -7.17
CA PRO A 304 -11.07 -13.91 -6.68
C PRO A 304 -11.47 -15.38 -6.57
N ILE A 305 -12.67 -15.68 -6.06
CA ILE A 305 -13.19 -17.04 -5.89
C ILE A 305 -13.26 -17.78 -7.24
N GLN A 306 -13.69 -17.08 -8.30
CA GLN A 306 -13.85 -17.68 -9.63
C GLN A 306 -12.50 -17.91 -10.32
N TYR A 307 -11.58 -16.94 -10.22
CA TYR A 307 -10.35 -16.95 -11.01
C TYR A 307 -9.15 -17.56 -10.30
N GLU A 308 -9.17 -17.72 -8.98
CA GLU A 308 -8.09 -18.36 -8.22
C GLU A 308 -7.69 -19.74 -8.77
N PRO A 309 -8.61 -20.69 -9.01
CA PRO A 309 -8.22 -22.01 -9.52
C PRO A 309 -7.57 -21.93 -10.91
N MET A 310 -8.00 -20.97 -11.73
CA MET A 310 -7.47 -20.74 -13.08
C MET A 310 -6.05 -20.17 -13.02
N VAL A 311 -5.82 -19.17 -12.16
CA VAL A 311 -4.49 -18.60 -11.92
C VAL A 311 -3.55 -19.67 -11.40
N ARG A 312 -3.93 -20.41 -10.35
CA ARG A 312 -3.11 -21.48 -9.76
C ARG A 312 -2.71 -22.52 -10.80
N LYS A 313 -3.67 -22.98 -11.61
CA LYS A 313 -3.44 -23.98 -12.65
C LYS A 313 -2.53 -23.47 -13.77
N TYR A 314 -2.70 -22.22 -14.20
CA TYR A 314 -1.94 -21.71 -15.34
C TYR A 314 -0.56 -21.17 -14.95
N VAL A 315 -0.46 -20.39 -13.86
CA VAL A 315 0.80 -19.81 -13.39
C VAL A 315 1.71 -20.91 -12.85
N GLY A 316 1.19 -21.74 -11.94
CA GLY A 316 1.95 -22.82 -11.29
C GLY A 316 3.31 -22.32 -10.78
N ASN A 317 4.35 -23.14 -10.98
CA ASN A 317 5.73 -22.80 -10.62
C ASN A 317 6.54 -22.19 -11.78
N ASN A 318 5.88 -21.73 -12.85
CA ASN A 318 6.57 -21.18 -14.01
C ASN A 318 7.08 -19.76 -13.73
N GLY A 319 8.40 -19.59 -13.64
CA GLY A 319 9.01 -18.31 -13.28
C GLY A 319 8.62 -17.12 -14.17
N THR A 320 8.45 -17.32 -15.48
CA THR A 320 8.02 -16.25 -16.38
C THR A 320 6.57 -15.82 -16.09
N ARG A 321 5.67 -16.76 -15.82
CA ARG A 321 4.27 -16.44 -15.49
C ARG A 321 4.13 -15.80 -14.12
N ILE A 322 4.89 -16.28 -13.14
CA ILE A 322 5.00 -15.66 -11.80
C ILE A 322 5.47 -14.22 -11.96
N ASN A 323 6.47 -13.98 -12.81
CA ASN A 323 7.01 -12.65 -13.02
C ASN A 323 5.97 -11.66 -13.58
N TYR A 324 5.16 -12.10 -14.56
CA TYR A 324 4.06 -11.28 -15.09
C TYR A 324 2.96 -11.05 -14.05
N LEU A 325 2.60 -12.07 -13.27
CA LEU A 325 1.60 -11.94 -12.21
C LEU A 325 2.04 -10.91 -11.17
N SER A 326 3.30 -11.02 -10.69
CA SER A 326 3.90 -10.06 -9.75
C SER A 326 3.90 -8.64 -10.33
N THR A 327 4.35 -8.45 -11.58
CA THR A 327 4.36 -7.13 -12.22
C THR A 327 2.98 -6.52 -12.32
N PHE A 328 1.95 -7.29 -12.68
CA PHE A 328 0.60 -6.75 -12.74
C PHE A 328 0.07 -6.36 -11.35
N LEU A 329 0.26 -7.21 -10.35
CA LEU A 329 -0.29 -7.00 -9.01
C LEU A 329 0.51 -6.01 -8.15
N TYR A 330 1.76 -5.73 -8.53
CA TYR A 330 2.66 -4.83 -7.82
C TYR A 330 3.01 -3.59 -8.66
N GLY A 331 2.53 -2.42 -8.24
CA GLY A 331 2.80 -1.12 -8.87
C GLY A 331 4.25 -0.60 -8.76
N GLY A 332 5.14 -1.33 -8.07
CA GLY A 332 6.53 -0.89 -7.85
C GLY A 332 6.69 0.23 -6.81
N PHE A 333 7.93 0.66 -6.57
CA PHE A 333 8.28 1.65 -5.54
C PHE A 333 7.90 3.10 -5.92
N HIS A 334 7.89 3.44 -7.21
CA HIS A 334 7.71 4.82 -7.69
C HIS A 334 6.24 5.24 -7.89
N PHE A 335 5.31 4.28 -7.91
CA PHE A 335 3.91 4.55 -8.28
C PHE A 335 2.92 4.24 -7.15
N GLY A 336 3.42 4.01 -5.92
CA GLY A 336 2.61 3.50 -4.82
C GLY A 336 2.26 2.02 -5.02
N GLN A 337 2.06 1.29 -3.93
CA GLN A 337 1.64 -0.10 -4.00
C GLN A 337 0.21 -0.18 -4.55
N SER A 338 -0.02 -0.99 -5.59
CA SER A 338 -1.38 -1.29 -6.06
C SER A 338 -2.15 -1.95 -4.93
N ASN A 339 -3.06 -1.21 -4.30
CA ASN A 339 -3.78 -1.66 -3.11
C ASN A 339 -5.01 -2.50 -3.47
N PHE A 340 -4.84 -3.49 -4.35
CA PHE A 340 -5.93 -4.37 -4.74
C PHE A 340 -6.47 -5.10 -3.50
N PRO A 341 -7.79 -5.13 -3.29
CA PRO A 341 -8.43 -5.75 -2.12
C PRO A 341 -8.46 -7.28 -2.24
N LEU A 342 -7.27 -7.88 -2.31
CA LEU A 342 -7.08 -9.33 -2.38
C LEU A 342 -7.45 -9.98 -1.03
N PRO A 343 -8.24 -11.07 -1.04
CA PRO A 343 -8.57 -11.79 0.18
C PRO A 343 -7.37 -12.57 0.73
N PRO A 344 -7.39 -12.94 2.03
CA PRO A 344 -6.23 -13.51 2.72
C PRO A 344 -5.65 -14.77 2.04
N ASN A 345 -6.50 -15.68 1.56
CA ASN A 345 -6.06 -16.88 0.83
C ASN A 345 -5.24 -16.56 -0.43
N ILE A 346 -5.62 -15.53 -1.18
CA ILE A 346 -4.91 -15.09 -2.40
C ILE A 346 -3.60 -14.41 -2.04
N ILE A 347 -3.60 -13.60 -0.98
CA ILE A 347 -2.36 -13.03 -0.43
C ILE A 347 -1.39 -14.18 -0.07
N GLY A 348 -1.87 -15.20 0.64
CA GLY A 348 -1.08 -16.38 0.99
C GLY A 348 -0.50 -17.09 -0.23
N TYR A 349 -1.28 -17.28 -1.28
CA TYR A 349 -0.80 -17.87 -2.54
C TYR A 349 0.31 -17.05 -3.20
N ILE A 350 0.15 -15.73 -3.28
CA ILE A 350 1.16 -14.86 -3.90
C ILE A 350 2.46 -14.89 -3.07
N VAL A 351 2.36 -14.88 -1.74
CA VAL A 351 3.51 -15.04 -0.85
C VAL A 351 4.21 -16.38 -1.08
N GLU A 352 3.45 -17.48 -1.19
CA GLU A 352 4.01 -18.81 -1.48
C GLU A 352 4.79 -18.86 -2.81
N LEU A 353 4.34 -18.13 -3.83
CA LEU A 353 5.03 -18.05 -5.13
C LEU A 353 6.31 -17.19 -5.08
N LEU A 354 6.26 -16.07 -4.38
CA LEU A 354 7.29 -15.02 -4.46
C LEU A 354 8.36 -15.15 -3.38
N ALA A 355 7.98 -15.50 -2.15
CA ALA A 355 8.90 -15.56 -1.01
C ALA A 355 10.10 -16.51 -1.24
N PRO A 356 9.96 -17.69 -1.86
CA PRO A 356 11.11 -18.56 -2.15
C PRO A 356 12.10 -17.98 -3.18
N ARG A 357 11.74 -16.90 -3.88
CA ARG A 357 12.53 -16.25 -4.94
C ARG A 357 13.07 -14.89 -4.48
N SER A 358 12.87 -14.53 -3.22
CA SER A 358 13.24 -13.23 -2.64
C SER A 358 13.72 -13.35 -1.20
N THR A 359 14.27 -12.27 -0.66
CA THR A 359 14.74 -12.19 0.72
C THR A 359 13.96 -11.12 1.49
N PRO A 360 13.72 -11.29 2.81
CA PRO A 360 12.99 -10.33 3.62
C PRO A 360 13.73 -9.01 3.83
N TYR A 361 15.06 -9.05 3.79
CA TYR A 361 15.95 -7.90 3.90
C TYR A 361 17.06 -8.02 2.86
N TRP A 362 17.52 -6.89 2.36
CA TRP A 362 18.67 -6.81 1.48
C TRP A 362 19.62 -5.72 2.00
N SER A 363 20.93 -5.96 1.89
CA SER A 363 21.93 -4.99 2.37
C SER A 363 22.03 -3.82 1.41
N GLU A 364 21.75 -2.62 1.90
CA GLU A 364 22.01 -1.35 1.21
C GLU A 364 23.52 -1.12 1.04
N ARG A 365 24.18 -1.88 0.16
CA ARG A 365 25.53 -1.51 -0.28
C ARG A 365 25.40 -0.45 -1.36
N ASN A 366 25.78 0.78 -0.99
CA ASN A 366 25.93 1.99 -1.79
C ASN A 366 25.93 1.75 -3.31
N GLY A 367 24.86 2.19 -3.98
CA GLY A 367 24.81 2.29 -5.46
C GLY A 367 24.40 1.02 -6.21
N SER A 368 23.87 -0.01 -5.55
CA SER A 368 23.43 -1.24 -6.23
C SER A 368 22.09 -1.05 -6.95
N TYR A 369 22.00 -1.51 -8.21
CA TYR A 369 20.74 -1.56 -8.98
C TYR A 369 19.68 -2.43 -8.27
N VAL A 370 18.44 -1.94 -8.20
CA VAL A 370 17.32 -2.71 -7.64
C VAL A 370 17.01 -3.89 -8.56
N THR A 371 17.11 -5.11 -8.01
CA THR A 371 16.81 -6.34 -8.74
C THR A 371 15.34 -6.73 -8.61
N ARG A 372 14.83 -7.58 -9.51
CA ARG A 372 13.48 -8.15 -9.38
C ARG A 372 13.27 -8.88 -8.06
N SER A 373 14.27 -9.62 -7.58
CA SER A 373 14.19 -10.34 -6.30
C SER A 373 13.98 -9.38 -5.12
N MET A 374 14.57 -8.18 -5.19
CA MET A 374 14.36 -7.13 -4.18
C MET A 374 12.93 -6.59 -4.24
N HIS A 375 12.42 -6.26 -5.44
CA HIS A 375 11.03 -5.84 -5.63
C HIS A 375 10.01 -6.90 -5.15
N ASP A 376 10.23 -8.17 -5.51
CA ASP A 376 9.37 -9.27 -5.05
C ASP A 376 9.44 -9.42 -3.52
N GLY A 377 10.60 -9.20 -2.89
CA GLY A 377 10.74 -9.18 -1.44
C GLY A 377 9.97 -8.04 -0.78
N ASP A 378 10.05 -6.83 -1.32
CA ASP A 378 9.29 -5.69 -0.79
C ASP A 378 7.78 -5.90 -0.97
N TYR A 379 7.36 -6.51 -2.08
CA TYR A 379 5.97 -6.86 -2.29
C TYR A 379 5.49 -7.92 -1.29
N VAL A 380 6.25 -9.01 -1.08
CA VAL A 380 5.93 -10.03 -0.06
C VAL A 380 5.80 -9.39 1.32
N ARG A 381 6.70 -8.47 1.69
CA ARG A 381 6.61 -7.76 2.98
C ARG A 381 5.31 -6.97 3.10
N SER A 382 4.91 -6.26 2.06
CA SER A 382 3.64 -5.52 2.06
C SER A 382 2.42 -6.43 2.22
N LEU A 383 2.44 -7.58 1.57
CA LEU A 383 1.39 -8.59 1.64
C LEU A 383 1.28 -9.20 3.05
N LEU A 384 2.42 -9.50 3.67
CA LEU A 384 2.47 -9.99 5.04
C LEU A 384 1.97 -8.95 6.06
N ASN A 385 2.31 -7.68 5.88
CA ASN A 385 1.79 -6.60 6.73
C ASN A 385 0.27 -6.50 6.63
N ARG A 386 -0.30 -6.60 5.43
CA ARG A 386 -1.76 -6.64 5.22
C ARG A 386 -2.43 -7.81 5.93
N LEU A 387 -1.83 -9.00 5.91
CA LEU A 387 -2.32 -10.14 6.69
C LEU A 387 -2.25 -9.89 8.20
N SER A 388 -1.25 -9.14 8.67
CA SER A 388 -1.10 -8.81 10.09
C SER A 388 -2.15 -7.82 10.59
N GLU A 389 -2.56 -6.87 9.75
CA GLU A 389 -3.56 -5.85 10.06
C GLU A 389 -4.99 -6.38 9.92
N ASN A 390 -5.18 -7.44 9.14
CA ASN A 390 -6.48 -8.07 8.95
C ASN A 390 -6.85 -8.98 10.14
N THR A 391 -7.96 -8.66 10.80
CA THR A 391 -8.42 -9.31 12.05
C THR A 391 -9.26 -10.57 11.84
N ASP A 392 -9.55 -10.93 10.58
CA ASP A 392 -10.29 -12.13 10.23
C ASP A 392 -9.52 -13.40 10.60
N ILE A 393 -10.27 -14.45 10.96
CA ILE A 393 -9.71 -15.76 11.29
C ILE A 393 -8.95 -16.38 10.11
N GLU A 394 -9.39 -16.08 8.88
CA GLU A 394 -8.75 -16.57 7.65
C GLU A 394 -7.30 -16.06 7.53
N SER A 395 -7.05 -14.79 7.87
CA SER A 395 -5.69 -14.22 7.89
C SER A 395 -4.78 -14.97 8.87
N ALA A 396 -5.28 -15.31 10.05
CA ALA A 396 -4.55 -16.12 11.02
C ALA A 396 -4.23 -17.52 10.48
N GLN A 397 -5.21 -18.18 9.85
CA GLN A 397 -5.02 -19.51 9.24
C GLN A 397 -3.99 -19.49 8.12
N VAL A 398 -4.01 -18.46 7.26
CA VAL A 398 -3.03 -18.28 6.19
C VAL A 398 -1.63 -18.07 6.77
N ILE A 399 -1.46 -17.28 7.82
CA ILE A 399 -0.15 -17.08 8.46
C ILE A 399 0.40 -18.39 9.04
N GLU A 400 -0.43 -19.20 9.73
CA GLU A 400 0.00 -20.50 10.26
C GLU A 400 0.34 -21.49 9.13
N TYR A 401 -0.42 -21.48 8.03
CA TYR A 401 -0.07 -22.24 6.82
C TYR A 401 1.29 -21.84 6.25
N LEU A 402 1.53 -20.54 6.06
CA LEU A 402 2.81 -20.02 5.54
C LEU A 402 4.00 -20.36 6.46
N LEU A 403 3.80 -20.33 7.79
CA LEU A 403 4.82 -20.74 8.77
C LEU A 403 5.19 -22.22 8.69
N ALA A 404 4.26 -23.07 8.24
CA ALA A 404 4.49 -24.50 8.09
C ALA A 404 5.24 -24.88 6.80
N LEU A 405 5.41 -23.94 5.86
CA LEU A 405 6.06 -24.19 4.57
C LEU A 405 7.60 -24.15 4.67
N PRO A 406 8.32 -25.27 4.48
CA PRO A 406 9.78 -25.32 4.64
C PRO A 406 10.54 -24.41 3.66
N GLN A 407 9.98 -24.18 2.47
CA GLN A 407 10.57 -23.32 1.44
C GLN A 407 10.52 -21.82 1.80
N LEU A 408 9.85 -21.44 2.89
CA LEU A 408 9.79 -20.07 3.43
C LEU A 408 10.76 -19.87 4.61
N SER A 409 11.74 -20.75 4.81
CA SER A 409 12.69 -20.68 5.93
C SER A 409 13.41 -19.33 6.04
N THR A 410 13.78 -18.70 4.92
CA THR A 410 14.40 -17.36 4.90
C THR A 410 13.47 -16.26 5.45
N TRP A 411 12.15 -16.47 5.42
CA TRP A 411 11.12 -15.54 5.88
C TRP A 411 10.58 -15.88 7.28
N TYR A 412 11.04 -16.97 7.89
CA TYR A 412 10.46 -17.54 9.10
C TYR A 412 10.38 -16.56 10.29
N GLU A 413 11.46 -15.83 10.57
CA GLU A 413 11.47 -14.86 11.68
C GLU A 413 10.49 -13.70 11.46
N LEU A 414 10.37 -13.21 10.22
CA LEU A 414 9.40 -12.18 9.89
C LEU A 414 7.96 -12.71 10.03
N LEU A 415 7.67 -13.90 9.51
CA LEU A 415 6.36 -14.55 9.65
C LEU A 415 5.98 -14.77 11.13
N ARG A 416 6.94 -15.13 11.99
CA ARG A 416 6.72 -15.27 13.43
C ARG A 416 6.31 -13.95 14.07
N ASN A 417 6.91 -12.83 13.65
CA ASN A 417 6.54 -11.50 14.13
C ASN A 417 5.16 -11.09 13.60
N ILE A 418 4.89 -11.30 12.31
CA ILE A 418 3.59 -11.06 11.67
C ILE A 418 2.46 -11.79 12.40
N ARG A 419 2.67 -13.06 12.77
CA ARG A 419 1.71 -13.83 13.59
C ARG A 419 1.42 -13.17 14.94
N LYS A 420 2.45 -12.67 15.64
CA LYS A 420 2.26 -11.99 16.94
C LYS A 420 1.44 -10.72 16.77
N THR A 421 1.79 -9.90 15.78
CA THR A 421 1.05 -8.66 15.44
C THR A 421 -0.41 -8.97 15.13
N GLN A 422 -0.67 -9.97 14.28
CA GLN A 422 -2.04 -10.36 13.92
C GLN A 422 -2.87 -10.79 15.13
N ARG A 423 -2.29 -11.58 16.04
CA ARG A 423 -2.97 -11.98 17.28
C ARG A 423 -3.33 -10.79 18.16
N ILE A 424 -2.45 -9.78 18.24
CA ILE A 424 -2.71 -8.54 18.98
C ILE A 424 -3.85 -7.77 18.30
N SER A 425 -3.75 -7.48 17.00
CA SER A 425 -4.77 -6.73 16.24
C SER A 425 -6.14 -7.41 16.29
N ARG A 426 -6.20 -8.74 16.17
CA ARG A 426 -7.45 -9.51 16.29
C ARG A 426 -8.04 -9.44 17.70
N ARG A 427 -7.21 -9.54 18.74
CA ARG A 427 -7.65 -9.38 20.14
C ARG A 427 -8.24 -7.99 20.38
N GLU A 428 -7.59 -6.96 19.86
CA GLU A 428 -8.08 -5.58 19.94
C GLU A 428 -9.41 -5.39 19.20
N SER A 429 -9.57 -5.97 18.00
CA SER A 429 -10.82 -5.86 17.24
C SER A 429 -11.99 -6.66 17.84
N LEU A 430 -11.73 -7.77 18.51
CA LEU A 430 -12.77 -8.55 19.20
C LEU A 430 -13.19 -7.93 20.55
N PHE A 431 -12.47 -6.91 21.02
CA PHE A 431 -12.80 -6.21 22.25
C PHE A 431 -13.98 -5.24 22.03
N GLN A 432 -15.13 -5.53 22.64
CA GLN A 432 -16.27 -4.60 22.69
C GLN A 432 -16.29 -3.85 24.02
N TYR A 433 -16.34 -2.51 23.96
CA TYR A 433 -16.61 -1.69 25.14
C TYR A 433 -18.04 -1.96 25.64
N PRO A 434 -18.24 -2.19 26.95
CA PRO A 434 -19.59 -2.24 27.50
C PRO A 434 -20.27 -0.89 27.31
N ASN A 435 -21.45 -0.87 26.67
CA ASN A 435 -22.25 0.33 26.55
C ASN A 435 -22.93 0.65 27.91
N ALA A 436 -23.41 1.89 28.07
CA ALA A 436 -23.97 2.36 29.33
C ALA A 436 -25.17 1.51 29.84
N SER A 437 -25.91 0.86 28.93
CA SER A 437 -26.97 -0.09 29.26
C SER A 437 -26.44 -1.42 29.81
N ALA A 438 -25.30 -1.92 29.33
CA ALA A 438 -24.63 -3.08 29.91
C ALA A 438 -24.14 -2.80 31.34
N VAL A 439 -23.58 -1.60 31.58
CA VAL A 439 -23.18 -1.17 32.94
C VAL A 439 -24.39 -1.05 33.88
N ALA A 440 -25.53 -0.57 33.38
CA ALA A 440 -26.77 -0.42 34.16
C ALA A 440 -27.45 -1.76 34.51
N LEU A 441 -27.29 -2.80 33.68
CA LEU A 441 -27.82 -4.14 33.94
C LEU A 441 -26.99 -4.88 35.00
N THR A 442 -25.66 -4.71 34.97
CA THR A 442 -24.72 -5.29 35.95
C THR A 442 -24.92 -4.70 37.35
N LEU A 443 -25.30 -3.42 37.45
CA LEU A 443 -25.62 -2.76 38.73
C LEU A 443 -26.95 -3.22 39.36
N ASN A 444 -27.83 -3.89 38.60
CA ASN A 444 -29.17 -4.31 39.03
C ASN A 444 -29.30 -5.80 39.40
N ASN A 445 -28.19 -6.55 39.56
CA ASN A 445 -28.21 -7.99 39.87
C ASN A 445 -29.05 -8.84 38.89
N LEU A 446 -28.97 -8.54 37.60
CA LEU A 446 -29.56 -9.35 36.52
C LEU A 446 -28.47 -10.11 35.74
N LYS A 447 -28.91 -11.08 34.93
CA LYS A 447 -28.11 -11.96 34.06
C LYS A 447 -26.98 -11.20 33.33
N PRO A 448 -25.73 -11.71 33.29
CA PRO A 448 -24.62 -11.02 32.62
C PRO A 448 -24.91 -10.77 31.13
N ALA A 449 -24.58 -9.58 30.64
CA ALA A 449 -24.79 -9.22 29.22
C ALA A 449 -23.57 -9.54 28.34
N ASN A 450 -22.37 -9.64 28.94
CA ASN A 450 -21.12 -10.00 28.28
C ASN A 450 -20.14 -10.64 29.30
N VAL A 451 -18.97 -11.10 28.84
CA VAL A 451 -17.99 -11.80 29.70
C VAL A 451 -17.36 -10.86 30.74
N ALA A 452 -17.31 -9.55 30.48
CA ALA A 452 -16.82 -8.57 31.47
C ALA A 452 -17.77 -8.46 32.68
N ASP A 453 -19.08 -8.46 32.44
CA ASP A 453 -20.08 -8.43 33.50
C ASP A 453 -20.00 -9.71 34.35
N LEU A 454 -19.85 -10.86 33.69
CA LEU A 454 -19.66 -12.14 34.40
C LEU A 454 -18.37 -12.12 35.24
N ALA A 455 -17.26 -11.59 34.72
CA ALA A 455 -16.02 -11.47 35.48
C ALA A 455 -16.18 -10.55 36.70
N ALA A 456 -16.87 -9.41 36.55
CA ALA A 456 -17.17 -8.52 37.65
C ALA A 456 -18.02 -9.19 38.75
N LEU A 457 -19.07 -9.92 38.35
CA LEU A 457 -19.92 -10.68 39.28
C LEU A 457 -19.14 -11.77 40.01
N VAL A 458 -18.25 -12.49 39.32
CA VAL A 458 -17.38 -13.49 39.96
C VAL A 458 -16.44 -12.83 40.96
N MET A 459 -15.80 -11.72 40.57
CA MET A 459 -14.88 -10.99 41.44
C MET A 459 -15.58 -10.43 42.70
N ASP A 460 -16.83 -10.00 42.59
CA ASP A 460 -17.63 -9.56 43.74
C ASP A 460 -17.99 -10.73 44.66
N ASN A 461 -18.44 -11.86 44.10
CA ASN A 461 -18.71 -13.07 44.88
C ASN A 461 -17.44 -13.65 45.54
N LEU A 462 -16.28 -13.55 44.91
CA LEU A 462 -14.98 -13.91 45.50
C LEU A 462 -14.63 -13.00 46.69
N LYS A 463 -14.88 -11.69 46.59
CA LYS A 463 -14.71 -10.77 47.74
C LYS A 463 -15.65 -11.12 48.88
N LYS A 464 -16.92 -11.41 48.58
CA LYS A 464 -17.91 -11.85 49.57
C LYS A 464 -17.47 -13.13 50.26
N LEU A 465 -17.08 -14.15 49.47
CA LEU A 465 -16.56 -15.41 49.99
C LEU A 465 -15.33 -15.18 50.89
N SER A 466 -14.38 -14.35 50.45
CA SER A 466 -13.20 -14.01 51.26
C SER A 466 -13.57 -13.31 52.57
N GLY A 467 -14.61 -12.47 52.58
CA GLY A 467 -15.13 -11.83 53.80
C GLY A 467 -15.82 -12.80 54.75
N GLU A 468 -16.63 -13.74 54.22
CA GLU A 468 -17.26 -14.83 54.98
C GLU A 468 -16.19 -15.68 55.68
N MET A 469 -15.08 -16.00 55.01
CA MET A 469 -13.98 -16.80 55.59
C MET A 469 -13.30 -16.15 56.80
N ARG A 470 -13.43 -14.82 56.96
CA ARG A 470 -12.80 -14.05 58.05
C ARG A 470 -13.77 -13.59 59.15
N THR A 471 -15.07 -13.54 58.87
CA THR A 471 -16.06 -12.90 59.79
C THR A 471 -17.13 -13.86 60.33
N ASN A 472 -17.34 -15.02 59.73
CA ASN A 472 -18.44 -15.90 60.12
C ASN A 472 -18.07 -16.80 61.31
N ASN A 473 -19.00 -17.00 62.24
CA ASN A 473 -18.85 -17.85 63.45
C ASN A 473 -18.77 -19.37 63.14
N THR A 474 -18.71 -19.71 61.86
CA THR A 474 -18.52 -21.05 61.32
C THR A 474 -17.16 -21.06 60.67
N ASP A 475 -16.23 -21.90 61.12
CA ASP A 475 -14.84 -22.02 60.63
C ASP A 475 -14.75 -22.42 59.13
N SER A 476 -15.30 -21.61 58.23
CA SER A 476 -15.51 -21.96 56.82
C SER A 476 -14.20 -22.10 56.05
N TYR A 477 -13.13 -21.47 56.52
CA TYR A 477 -11.79 -21.65 55.97
C TYR A 477 -11.32 -23.10 56.09
N LYS A 478 -11.75 -23.85 57.13
CA LYS A 478 -11.40 -25.27 57.33
C LYS A 478 -11.84 -26.17 56.17
N ARG A 479 -12.82 -25.73 55.34
CA ARG A 479 -13.20 -26.46 54.13
C ARG A 479 -12.06 -26.64 53.13
N PHE A 480 -11.04 -25.79 53.18
CA PHE A 480 -9.80 -25.89 52.38
C PHE A 480 -8.67 -26.68 53.07
N TRP A 481 -8.88 -27.17 54.30
CA TRP A 481 -7.89 -27.90 55.08
C TRP A 481 -8.37 -29.33 55.37
N ASN A 482 -7.44 -30.26 55.48
CA ASN A 482 -7.71 -31.54 56.12
C ASN A 482 -7.84 -31.32 57.63
N GLU A 483 -8.72 -32.08 58.28
CA GLU A 483 -9.00 -31.96 59.71
C GLU A 483 -8.52 -33.22 60.44
N ASP A 484 -8.05 -33.07 61.68
CA ASP A 484 -7.78 -34.19 62.57
C ASP A 484 -9.07 -34.65 63.32
N SER A 485 -8.94 -35.65 64.19
CA SER A 485 -10.06 -36.17 65.00
C SER A 485 -10.68 -35.15 65.98
N TYR A 486 -10.09 -33.96 66.10
CA TYR A 486 -10.55 -32.85 66.94
C TYR A 486 -10.99 -31.64 66.09
N GLU A 487 -11.25 -31.83 64.80
CA GLU A 487 -11.70 -30.79 63.86
C GLU A 487 -10.69 -29.63 63.73
N ARG A 488 -9.40 -29.91 63.92
CA ARG A 488 -8.33 -28.94 63.74
C ARG A 488 -7.74 -29.04 62.35
N ALA A 489 -7.65 -27.91 61.65
CA ALA A 489 -6.99 -27.81 60.35
C ALA A 489 -5.51 -28.20 60.45
N ILE A 490 -5.11 -29.27 59.77
CA ILE A 490 -3.73 -29.78 59.73
C ILE A 490 -2.98 -29.31 58.49
N GLN A 491 -3.22 -29.94 57.34
CA GLN A 491 -2.58 -29.66 56.06
C GLN A 491 -3.60 -29.14 55.02
N PRO A 492 -3.19 -28.27 54.08
CA PRO A 492 -4.05 -27.85 52.98
C PRO A 492 -4.60 -29.06 52.20
N LYS A 493 -5.83 -28.94 51.70
CA LYS A 493 -6.34 -29.90 50.72
C LYS A 493 -5.65 -29.70 49.37
N VAL A 494 -5.63 -30.75 48.56
CA VAL A 494 -5.10 -30.71 47.19
C VAL A 494 -5.95 -29.81 46.29
N GLU A 495 -5.35 -29.30 45.21
CA GLU A 495 -5.92 -28.29 44.30
C GLU A 495 -7.33 -28.67 43.81
N ASN A 496 -7.52 -29.93 43.37
CA ASN A 496 -8.81 -30.43 42.91
C ASN A 496 -9.90 -30.36 43.98
N SER A 497 -9.60 -30.72 45.23
CA SER A 497 -10.57 -30.66 46.32
C SER A 497 -10.95 -29.22 46.70
N CYS A 498 -10.00 -28.29 46.60
CA CYS A 498 -10.25 -26.86 46.81
C CYS A 498 -11.12 -26.28 45.68
N ARG A 499 -10.83 -26.65 44.43
CA ARG A 499 -11.64 -26.30 43.25
C ARG A 499 -13.07 -26.81 43.39
N ASP A 500 -13.26 -28.08 43.74
CA ASP A 500 -14.60 -28.69 43.81
C ASP A 500 -15.50 -27.96 44.82
N TYR A 501 -14.92 -27.57 45.97
CA TYR A 501 -15.63 -26.73 46.94
C TYR A 501 -15.99 -25.35 46.37
N LEU A 502 -15.08 -24.69 45.64
CA LEU A 502 -15.37 -23.41 44.99
C LEU A 502 -16.48 -23.53 43.94
N VAL A 503 -16.49 -24.63 43.17
CA VAL A 503 -17.53 -24.93 42.19
C VAL A 503 -18.90 -25.07 42.86
N GLU A 504 -19.00 -25.79 43.98
CA GLU A 504 -20.24 -25.89 44.76
C GLU A 504 -20.72 -24.53 45.24
N ARG A 505 -19.83 -23.71 45.83
CA ARG A 505 -20.16 -22.35 46.29
C ARG A 505 -20.63 -21.46 45.14
N PHE A 506 -19.97 -21.53 44.00
CA PHE A 506 -20.31 -20.71 42.85
C PHE A 506 -21.65 -21.15 42.24
N ARG A 507 -21.96 -22.45 42.20
CA ARG A 507 -23.30 -22.92 41.79
C ARG A 507 -24.40 -22.32 42.66
N GLU A 508 -24.19 -22.21 43.97
CA GLU A 508 -25.14 -21.53 44.85
C GLU A 508 -25.28 -20.04 44.50
N PHE A 509 -24.17 -19.32 44.37
CA PHE A 509 -24.16 -17.88 44.05
C PHE A 509 -24.81 -17.56 42.71
N PHE A 510 -24.62 -18.43 41.71
CA PHE A 510 -25.05 -18.20 40.34
C PHE A 510 -26.35 -18.93 39.94
N SER A 511 -26.93 -19.73 40.85
CA SER A 511 -28.16 -20.53 40.63
C SER A 511 -29.35 -19.75 40.08
N LYS A 512 -29.45 -18.45 40.38
CA LYS A 512 -30.55 -17.57 39.95
C LYS A 512 -30.25 -16.74 38.70
N LEU A 513 -29.03 -16.83 38.16
CA LEU A 513 -28.54 -15.97 37.06
C LEU A 513 -28.44 -16.67 35.70
N ASP A 514 -28.91 -17.92 35.59
CA ASP A 514 -28.78 -18.74 34.37
C ASP A 514 -27.32 -18.83 33.88
N VAL A 515 -26.41 -18.92 34.85
CA VAL A 515 -24.98 -19.13 34.65
C VAL A 515 -24.66 -20.55 35.11
N ASP A 516 -24.17 -21.35 34.18
CA ASP A 516 -23.74 -22.71 34.43
C ASP A 516 -22.29 -22.73 34.92
N VAL A 517 -22.02 -23.49 35.99
CA VAL A 517 -20.69 -23.59 36.62
C VAL A 517 -20.22 -25.03 36.56
N GLN A 518 -19.17 -25.26 35.79
CA GLN A 518 -18.62 -26.59 35.54
C GLN A 518 -17.18 -26.70 36.06
N PRO A 519 -16.84 -27.79 36.78
CA PRO A 519 -15.46 -28.17 37.02
C PRO A 519 -14.84 -28.74 35.74
N GLU A 520 -13.51 -28.81 35.69
CA GLU A 520 -12.83 -29.67 34.73
C GLU A 520 -13.31 -31.13 34.89
N THR A 521 -13.93 -31.69 33.85
CA THR A 521 -14.34 -33.10 33.80
C THR A 521 -13.51 -33.85 32.76
N HIS A 522 -12.97 -35.00 33.17
CA HIS A 522 -12.21 -35.90 32.30
C HIS A 522 -13.11 -36.52 31.24
N GLU A 523 -13.31 -35.83 30.12
CA GLU A 523 -13.69 -36.48 28.87
C GLU A 523 -12.67 -36.20 27.77
N VAL A 524 -12.49 -37.24 26.97
CA VAL A 524 -11.47 -37.42 25.95
C VAL A 524 -11.49 -36.26 24.95
N ASN A 525 -10.39 -35.51 24.94
CA ASN A 525 -10.03 -34.36 24.10
C ASN A 525 -10.27 -32.94 24.67
N ASN A 526 -9.12 -32.31 24.94
CA ASN A 526 -8.80 -30.89 25.13
C ASN A 526 -8.85 -30.29 26.55
N LYS A 527 -7.67 -29.76 26.91
CA LYS A 527 -7.29 -28.99 28.09
C LYS A 527 -8.31 -27.87 28.35
N ARG A 528 -8.93 -27.85 29.53
CA ARG A 528 -9.85 -26.80 29.98
C ARG A 528 -9.30 -26.17 31.25
N ALA A 529 -9.68 -24.92 31.53
CA ALA A 529 -9.37 -24.26 32.80
C ALA A 529 -9.97 -25.03 33.97
N ASP A 530 -9.39 -24.88 35.17
CA ASP A 530 -9.83 -25.56 36.39
C ASP A 530 -11.34 -25.39 36.64
N MET A 531 -11.88 -24.20 36.39
CA MET A 531 -13.31 -23.92 36.49
C MET A 531 -13.78 -23.05 35.32
N ARG A 532 -14.99 -23.33 34.83
CA ARG A 532 -15.62 -22.56 33.75
C ARG A 532 -17.02 -22.13 34.14
N LEU A 533 -17.31 -20.84 33.97
CA LEU A 533 -18.66 -20.30 34.08
C LEU A 533 -19.17 -19.97 32.67
N SER A 534 -20.36 -20.47 32.30
CA SER A 534 -20.94 -20.27 30.97
C SER A 534 -22.32 -19.65 31.06
N PHE A 535 -22.68 -18.82 30.10
CA PHE A 535 -24.02 -18.22 30.01
C PHE A 535 -24.39 -17.97 28.56
N ASN A 536 -25.69 -17.93 28.30
CA ASN A 536 -26.23 -17.66 26.96
C ASN A 536 -26.90 -16.29 26.91
N THR A 537 -26.55 -15.46 25.95
CA THR A 537 -27.21 -14.17 25.71
C THR A 537 -27.33 -13.91 24.21
N ASN A 538 -28.48 -13.38 23.78
CA ASN A 538 -28.76 -13.05 22.37
C ASN A 538 -28.48 -14.20 21.38
N GLY A 539 -28.75 -15.45 21.76
CA GLY A 539 -28.53 -16.63 20.92
C GLY A 539 -27.08 -17.11 20.83
N SER A 540 -26.15 -16.45 21.54
CA SER A 540 -24.73 -16.79 21.59
C SER A 540 -24.35 -17.34 22.97
N ALA A 541 -23.47 -18.35 22.97
CA ALA A 541 -22.90 -18.93 24.17
C ALA A 541 -21.56 -18.28 24.49
N TYR A 542 -21.39 -17.81 25.73
CA TYR A 542 -20.17 -17.20 26.24
C TYR A 542 -19.67 -17.95 27.47
N HIS A 543 -18.37 -17.85 27.76
CA HIS A 543 -17.84 -18.40 28.99
C HIS A 543 -16.62 -17.65 29.53
N LEU A 544 -16.45 -17.75 30.85
CA LEU A 544 -15.33 -17.21 31.59
C LEU A 544 -14.52 -18.36 32.20
N PRO A 545 -13.28 -18.59 31.73
CA PRO A 545 -12.35 -19.53 32.35
C PRO A 545 -11.75 -18.94 33.65
N ILE A 546 -11.62 -19.79 34.66
CA ILE A 546 -10.92 -19.51 35.91
C ILE A 546 -9.84 -20.55 36.10
N GLU A 547 -8.60 -20.10 36.14
CA GLU A 547 -7.42 -20.91 36.44
C GLU A 547 -7.11 -20.76 37.93
N ILE A 548 -7.03 -21.87 38.65
CA ILE A 548 -6.88 -21.92 40.11
C ILE A 548 -5.50 -22.47 40.45
N LYS A 549 -4.78 -21.81 41.35
CA LYS A 549 -3.52 -22.33 41.88
C LYS A 549 -3.46 -22.20 43.39
N LEU A 550 -2.91 -23.21 44.05
CA LEU A 550 -2.51 -23.08 45.45
C LEU A 550 -1.27 -22.18 45.56
N ASP A 551 -1.12 -21.47 46.67
CA ASP A 551 0.03 -20.58 46.93
C ASP A 551 1.40 -21.28 46.91
N HIS A 552 1.43 -22.61 47.05
CA HIS A 552 2.61 -23.46 46.98
C HIS A 552 2.69 -24.29 45.68
N SER A 553 1.84 -24.01 44.68
CA SER A 553 1.87 -24.69 43.38
C SER A 553 3.14 -24.32 42.61
N SER A 554 3.81 -25.30 41.98
CA SER A 554 5.06 -25.10 41.22
C SER A 554 4.90 -24.13 40.04
N ASP A 555 3.69 -24.05 39.49
CA ASP A 555 3.39 -23.28 38.27
C ASP A 555 2.78 -21.90 38.57
N LEU A 556 2.70 -21.50 39.84
CA LEU A 556 2.06 -20.25 40.29
C LEU A 556 2.44 -19.02 39.45
N TRP A 557 3.73 -18.86 39.14
CA TRP A 557 4.25 -17.69 38.40
C TRP A 557 4.15 -17.82 36.88
N ARG A 558 3.87 -19.02 36.35
CA ARG A 558 3.86 -19.32 34.90
C ARG A 558 2.45 -19.56 34.37
N ALA A 559 1.53 -20.02 35.22
CA ALA A 559 0.20 -20.48 34.82
C ALA A 559 -0.63 -19.42 34.05
N ILE A 560 -0.51 -18.14 34.39
CA ILE A 560 -1.17 -17.06 33.64
C ILE A 560 -0.75 -17.08 32.15
N HIS A 561 0.55 -17.17 31.88
CA HIS A 561 1.14 -17.03 30.55
C HIS A 561 1.26 -18.34 29.78
N GLU A 562 1.21 -19.48 30.47
CA GLU A 562 1.35 -20.81 29.87
C GLU A 562 0.02 -21.58 29.79
N GLN A 563 -0.96 -21.22 30.61
CA GLN A 563 -2.24 -21.93 30.71
C GLN A 563 -3.40 -20.97 30.44
N LEU A 564 -3.68 -20.02 31.34
CA LEU A 564 -4.87 -19.17 31.29
C LEU A 564 -5.01 -18.41 29.96
N ILE A 565 -4.04 -17.57 29.61
CA ILE A 565 -4.08 -16.74 28.40
C ILE A 565 -3.99 -17.59 27.11
N PRO A 566 -2.97 -18.43 26.91
CA PRO A 566 -2.77 -19.08 25.61
C PRO A 566 -3.72 -20.24 25.32
N LEU A 567 -4.33 -20.86 26.35
CA LEU A 567 -5.20 -22.02 26.15
C LEU A 567 -6.67 -21.68 26.33
N TYR A 568 -7.01 -20.80 27.26
CA TYR A 568 -8.39 -20.67 27.73
C TYR A 568 -9.07 -19.38 27.31
N THR A 569 -8.35 -18.32 26.92
CA THR A 569 -8.96 -17.04 26.48
C THR A 569 -8.89 -16.77 24.98
N VAL A 570 -8.60 -17.79 24.17
CA VAL A 570 -8.36 -17.65 22.71
C VAL A 570 -9.65 -17.55 21.89
N GLY A 571 -10.72 -18.21 22.35
CA GLY A 571 -11.98 -18.31 21.64
C GLY A 571 -12.82 -17.02 21.73
N PRO A 572 -13.55 -16.62 20.66
CA PRO A 572 -14.42 -15.44 20.68
C PRO A 572 -15.46 -15.46 21.81
N GLU A 573 -15.89 -16.64 22.23
CA GLU A 573 -16.83 -16.86 23.32
C GLU A 573 -16.30 -16.45 24.71
N THR A 574 -14.98 -16.24 24.85
CA THR A 574 -14.36 -15.72 26.08
C THR A 574 -14.12 -14.22 26.04
N GLN A 575 -14.24 -13.60 24.85
CA GLN A 575 -13.89 -12.19 24.63
C GLN A 575 -12.49 -11.83 25.14
N GLY A 576 -11.57 -12.80 25.18
CA GLY A 576 -10.21 -12.63 25.69
C GLY A 576 -10.08 -12.60 27.21
N ARG A 577 -11.16 -12.80 27.98
CA ARG A 577 -11.19 -12.63 29.44
C ARG A 577 -10.98 -13.93 30.21
N GLY A 578 -10.38 -13.81 31.39
CA GLY A 578 -10.18 -14.93 32.33
C GLY A 578 -9.84 -14.43 33.73
N ILE A 579 -9.96 -15.32 34.73
CA ILE A 579 -9.59 -15.03 36.12
C ILE A 579 -8.46 -15.97 36.56
N PHE A 580 -7.40 -15.41 37.12
CA PHE A 580 -6.39 -16.16 37.84
C PHE A 580 -6.67 -16.09 39.34
N LEU A 581 -7.04 -17.22 39.93
CA LEU A 581 -7.43 -17.33 41.33
C LEU A 581 -6.35 -18.08 42.12
N VAL A 582 -5.71 -17.40 43.07
CA VAL A 582 -4.78 -18.04 44.00
C VAL A 582 -5.45 -18.31 45.33
N ILE A 583 -5.34 -19.54 45.83
CA ILE A 583 -5.79 -19.91 47.18
C ILE A 583 -4.61 -19.80 48.14
N TRP A 584 -4.68 -18.84 49.06
CA TRP A 584 -3.60 -18.45 49.96
C TRP A 584 -3.74 -19.11 51.32
N PHE A 585 -2.80 -20.01 51.65
CA PHE A 585 -2.70 -20.71 52.93
C PHE A 585 -1.66 -20.07 53.85
N HIS A 586 -0.79 -19.20 53.31
CA HIS A 586 0.40 -18.67 53.99
C HIS A 586 1.45 -19.74 54.32
N GLU A 587 1.57 -20.75 53.46
CA GLU A 587 2.52 -21.85 53.65
C GLU A 587 3.97 -21.41 53.37
N LYS A 588 4.94 -22.00 54.08
CA LYS A 588 6.36 -21.63 53.96
C LYS A 588 6.99 -22.00 52.60
N ASN A 589 6.30 -22.84 51.82
CA ASN A 589 6.82 -23.51 50.64
C ASN A 589 6.46 -22.84 49.30
N MET A 590 5.96 -21.60 49.30
CA MET A 590 5.69 -20.85 48.06
C MET A 590 6.92 -20.80 47.13
N PRO A 591 6.79 -21.04 45.81
CA PRO A 591 7.89 -20.88 44.87
C PRO A 591 8.33 -19.41 44.78
N ALA A 592 9.64 -19.19 44.64
CA ALA A 592 10.16 -17.83 44.45
C ALA A 592 9.81 -17.31 43.04
N PRO A 593 9.37 -16.04 42.90
CA PRO A 593 9.27 -15.40 41.60
C PRO A 593 10.67 -15.21 40.99
N ALA A 594 10.74 -14.94 39.69
CA ALA A 594 12.00 -14.60 39.02
C ALA A 594 12.74 -13.40 39.65
N SER A 595 12.00 -12.51 40.34
CA SER A 595 12.54 -11.38 41.12
C SER A 595 13.13 -11.75 42.50
N GLY A 596 13.09 -13.04 42.88
CA GLY A 596 13.84 -13.62 43.99
C GLY A 596 13.20 -13.54 45.38
N LYS A 597 12.46 -12.48 45.73
CA LYS A 597 11.83 -12.34 47.06
C LYS A 597 10.41 -12.92 47.07
N LYS A 598 10.09 -13.83 48.01
CA LYS A 598 8.73 -14.36 48.18
C LYS A 598 7.78 -13.28 48.75
N PRO A 599 6.56 -13.13 48.21
CA PRO A 599 5.54 -12.26 48.80
C PRO A 599 5.22 -12.68 50.23
N LYS A 600 5.04 -11.72 51.14
CA LYS A 600 4.67 -11.96 52.53
C LYS A 600 3.19 -11.69 52.81
N THR A 601 2.54 -10.93 51.93
CA THR A 601 1.13 -10.55 52.08
C THR A 601 0.34 -10.88 50.83
N ILE A 602 -0.97 -11.05 50.99
CA ILE A 602 -1.95 -11.25 49.90
C ILE A 602 -1.88 -10.10 48.89
N ALA A 603 -1.80 -8.87 49.39
CA ALA A 603 -1.66 -7.67 48.57
C ALA A 603 -0.38 -7.70 47.74
N GLU A 604 0.75 -8.07 48.34
CA GLU A 604 2.03 -8.18 47.64
C GLU A 604 2.03 -9.29 46.57
N LEU A 605 1.44 -10.46 46.86
CA LEU A 605 1.31 -11.52 45.87
C LEU A 605 0.46 -11.06 44.69
N LYS A 606 -0.71 -10.48 44.97
CA LYS A 606 -1.61 -9.97 43.94
C LYS A 606 -0.92 -8.93 43.05
N THR A 607 -0.27 -7.93 43.64
CA THR A 607 0.44 -6.89 42.89
C THR A 607 1.51 -7.48 41.99
N ARG A 608 2.34 -8.41 42.51
CA ARG A 608 3.41 -9.02 41.72
C ARG A 608 2.90 -9.90 40.58
N LEU A 609 1.78 -10.60 40.78
CA LEU A 609 1.13 -11.35 39.69
C LEU A 609 0.60 -10.40 38.60
N ILE A 610 0.00 -9.27 38.99
CA ILE A 610 -0.45 -8.23 38.05
C ILE A 610 0.73 -7.60 37.30
N GLU A 611 1.87 -7.39 37.96
CA GLU A 611 3.09 -6.87 37.32
C GLU A 611 3.66 -7.83 36.26
N THR A 612 3.31 -9.12 36.28
CA THR A 612 3.67 -10.05 35.19
C THR A 612 2.84 -9.84 33.91
N LEU A 613 1.72 -9.12 34.00
CA LEU A 613 0.81 -8.86 32.88
C LEU A 613 1.18 -7.56 32.17
N THR A 614 1.10 -7.56 30.85
CA THR A 614 1.16 -6.34 30.04
C THR A 614 -0.04 -5.43 30.32
N PRO A 615 0.04 -4.10 30.04
CA PRO A 615 -1.09 -3.19 30.24
C PRO A 615 -2.38 -3.60 29.51
N GLN A 616 -2.27 -4.37 28.42
CA GLN A 616 -3.42 -4.91 27.69
C GLN A 616 -4.00 -6.15 28.39
N GLU A 617 -3.15 -7.06 28.88
CA GLU A 617 -3.61 -8.24 29.60
C GLU A 617 -4.24 -7.87 30.95
N GLN A 618 -3.75 -6.83 31.63
CA GLN A 618 -4.37 -6.33 32.86
C GLN A 618 -5.83 -5.84 32.67
N LYS A 619 -6.25 -5.53 31.43
CA LYS A 619 -7.64 -5.18 31.13
C LYS A 619 -8.55 -6.40 30.93
N LEU A 620 -7.97 -7.56 30.71
CA LEU A 620 -8.65 -8.79 30.30
C LEU A 620 -8.56 -9.90 31.34
N ILE A 621 -7.47 -9.93 32.11
CA ILE A 621 -7.18 -10.95 33.10
C ILE A 621 -7.28 -10.33 34.50
N ASP A 622 -8.27 -10.79 35.27
CA ASP A 622 -8.42 -10.42 36.66
C ASP A 622 -7.61 -11.38 37.55
N VAL A 623 -6.90 -10.82 38.53
CA VAL A 623 -6.15 -11.61 39.53
C VAL A 623 -6.83 -11.47 40.89
N PHE A 624 -7.17 -12.60 41.50
CA PHE A 624 -7.72 -12.65 42.85
C PHE A 624 -6.90 -13.60 43.73
N VAL A 625 -6.70 -13.21 44.99
CA VAL A 625 -6.04 -14.05 46.00
C VAL A 625 -7.04 -14.26 47.12
N LEU A 626 -7.56 -15.49 47.22
CA LEU A 626 -8.51 -15.91 48.23
C LEU A 626 -7.77 -16.36 49.49
N ASP A 627 -7.99 -15.65 50.58
CA ASP A 627 -7.34 -15.92 51.84
C ASP A 627 -8.06 -17.01 52.64
N VAL A 628 -7.38 -18.13 52.84
CA VAL A 628 -7.87 -19.28 53.62
C VAL A 628 -6.88 -19.68 54.71
N SER A 629 -5.94 -18.78 55.05
CA SER A 629 -4.96 -19.04 56.09
C SER A 629 -5.63 -19.23 57.44
N LYS A 630 -5.00 -20.02 58.32
CA LYS A 630 -5.47 -20.16 59.71
C LYS A 630 -5.50 -18.76 60.36
N PRO A 631 -6.53 -18.43 61.17
CA PRO A 631 -6.50 -17.24 62.01
C PRO A 631 -5.29 -17.31 62.93
N ASP A 632 -4.62 -16.18 63.16
CA ASP A 632 -3.58 -16.11 64.18
C ASP A 632 -4.22 -16.38 65.55
N ASN A 633 -3.81 -17.46 66.22
CA ASN A 633 -4.18 -17.66 67.62
C ASN A 633 -3.62 -16.46 68.41
N SER A 634 -4.51 -15.58 68.85
CA SER A 634 -4.18 -14.49 69.80
C SER A 634 -3.85 -15.07 71.16
#